data_AF-A0A6A5SZY7-F1
#
_entry.id   AF-A0A6A5SZY7-F1
#
_cell.length_a   1.000
_cell.length_b   1.000
_cell.length_c   1.000
_cell.angle_alpha   90.00
_cell.angle_beta   90.00
_cell.angle_gamma   90.00
#
_symmetry.space_group_name_H-M   'P 1'
#
loop_
_entity.id
_entity.type
_entity.pdbx_description
1 polymer ?
#
loop_
_entity_poly.entity_id
_entity_poly.type
_entity_poly.pdbx_seq_one_letter_code
_entity_poly.pdbx_strand_id
1 'polypeptide(L)'
;MNPPTKRDASAPKRKPVPQPAAQIPTPERERELTSRLAPNVFLAGTFLATLALSWPLRWAISGAPILVYAILLGEAYGHRILPFVPLWTVFSTVNLVYAICSTSWLLYWVFWACCWPTIFVTCLFQFDAPAALARRTLRKTFLRDLHFINDQIAFFDLPALEIDTEVKGLFVIRGVTLSLSTLTLVAHGVEAGIKLSDDIELGIQVDKVVVPLFREITVDDVYANVKGGDWEVTFGDVAYGVPEPDNDDSVVVTDTAILRAASVAQKGGTNGRPVDMIRSLTAGRKISEAGDAASAFVYVKKVSADEEKANTKYQELIQYIDDTSAITNAKMALINASKARSEASEEENKDNKDGKKGKEEKPVHLDIDNMDEFRAAICTQIHGQPSIPHPPSKSIRVSTLRKTSHPNVKKFLHRLPFLYRLMLSPICYFHPVKFKSVTAAGSGKWFTALMRQYFFKHHSSQDAEIRRLEARISAWCADANFAVELGPIASEAQFPINTNYNIKCHFDISDVMAYRVLPDAVELKQVVRLGGADAVLTIPTFLFPHHEHIFPKKLSDFELLEMESAINEAEATPRQIKARKELEKRKRDETSMHINAHAHLPAQFHQDLLNFVAAIVKATKVIESDRDFEDAKILRELKRVSANMSDSEVSSLASVNTNNTEASQTTLNGGNEDKGFKAFLKKVDSGFKEASNKTVVGMRKAGQNTVHAMANDRWIARLVGKVTRKLEKAQGEVGYSGEVPISLAKYRVIHEFEQKLLP
;
A
#
# COMPACT_ATOMS: atom_id res chain seq x y z
N MET A 1 -61.78 -34.99 -35.43
CA MET A 1 -60.74 -36.00 -35.75
C MET A 1 -59.39 -35.43 -35.35
N ASN A 2 -58.85 -35.99 -34.26
CA ASN A 2 -57.52 -35.95 -33.64
C ASN A 2 -56.61 -34.70 -33.69
N PRO A 3 -55.98 -34.33 -32.55
CA PRO A 3 -55.25 -33.08 -32.36
C PRO A 3 -53.80 -33.16 -32.91
N PRO A 4 -53.17 -32.01 -33.18
CA PRO A 4 -51.77 -31.96 -33.56
C PRO A 4 -50.86 -32.03 -32.31
N THR A 5 -49.92 -32.96 -32.39
CA THR A 5 -48.84 -33.23 -31.44
C THR A 5 -47.88 -32.04 -31.28
N LYS A 6 -47.64 -31.64 -30.03
CA LYS A 6 -46.56 -30.74 -29.61
C LYS A 6 -45.19 -31.30 -30.05
N ARG A 7 -44.40 -30.48 -30.75
CA ARG A 7 -42.95 -30.66 -30.91
C ARG A 7 -42.25 -29.96 -29.75
N ASP A 8 -41.66 -30.73 -28.84
CA ASP A 8 -40.64 -30.23 -27.93
C ASP A 8 -39.28 -30.30 -28.63
N ALA A 9 -38.71 -29.14 -28.97
CA ALA A 9 -37.32 -29.02 -29.39
C ALA A 9 -36.44 -28.96 -28.13
N SER A 10 -35.97 -30.12 -27.67
CA SER A 10 -34.94 -30.21 -26.64
C SER A 10 -33.59 -29.71 -27.17
N ALA A 11 -33.02 -28.72 -26.49
CA ALA A 11 -31.65 -28.25 -26.68
C ALA A 11 -30.61 -29.40 -26.60
N PRO A 12 -29.47 -29.29 -27.30
CA PRO A 12 -28.44 -30.34 -27.30
C PRO A 12 -27.80 -30.49 -25.91
N LYS A 13 -27.92 -31.68 -25.32
CA LYS A 13 -27.19 -32.09 -24.11
C LYS A 13 -25.68 -31.91 -24.35
N ARG A 14 -25.06 -30.99 -23.61
CA ARG A 14 -23.59 -30.90 -23.49
C ARG A 14 -23.04 -32.26 -23.05
N LYS A 15 -21.97 -32.71 -23.71
CA LYS A 15 -21.17 -33.86 -23.28
C LYS A 15 -20.70 -33.63 -21.83
N PRO A 16 -20.77 -34.64 -20.95
CA PRO A 16 -20.25 -34.50 -19.61
C PRO A 16 -18.73 -34.29 -19.67
N VAL A 17 -18.27 -33.28 -18.93
CA VAL A 17 -16.85 -33.04 -18.64
C VAL A 17 -16.30 -34.28 -17.93
N PRO A 18 -15.10 -34.78 -18.28
CA PRO A 18 -14.52 -35.92 -17.59
C PRO A 18 -14.30 -35.55 -16.12
N GLN A 19 -14.93 -36.29 -15.21
CA GLN A 19 -14.60 -36.22 -13.79
C GLN A 19 -13.15 -36.68 -13.59
N PRO A 20 -12.40 -36.10 -12.64
CA PRO A 20 -11.10 -36.63 -12.25
C PRO A 20 -11.30 -38.08 -11.83
N ALA A 21 -10.50 -38.98 -12.39
CA ALA A 21 -10.61 -40.42 -12.16
C ALA A 21 -10.71 -40.71 -10.65
N ALA A 22 -11.83 -41.30 -10.24
CA ALA A 22 -11.96 -41.93 -8.95
C ALA A 22 -10.82 -42.95 -8.81
N GLN A 23 -9.99 -42.73 -7.81
CA GLN A 23 -8.88 -43.60 -7.48
C GLN A 23 -9.43 -45.00 -7.17
N ILE A 24 -8.92 -46.00 -7.89
CA ILE A 24 -9.11 -47.41 -7.59
C ILE A 24 -8.56 -47.64 -6.16
N PRO A 25 -9.33 -48.24 -5.22
CA PRO A 25 -8.81 -48.52 -3.89
C PRO A 25 -7.72 -49.59 -3.99
N THR A 26 -6.48 -49.15 -3.80
CA THR A 26 -5.27 -49.98 -3.59
C THR A 26 -5.40 -50.73 -2.25
N PRO A 27 -4.85 -51.93 -2.04
CA PRO A 27 -5.12 -52.74 -0.85
C PRO A 27 -4.58 -52.07 0.43
N GLU A 28 -5.48 -51.51 1.25
CA GLU A 28 -5.15 -50.77 2.48
C GLU A 28 -4.60 -51.68 3.60
N ARG A 29 -4.90 -52.98 3.58
CA ARG A 29 -4.62 -53.88 4.72
C ARG A 29 -3.17 -54.29 4.92
N GLU A 30 -2.36 -54.38 3.86
CA GLU A 30 -0.93 -54.77 3.97
C GLU A 30 -0.01 -53.58 4.30
N ARG A 31 -0.45 -52.35 3.97
CA ARG A 31 0.32 -51.12 4.22
C ARG A 31 0.23 -50.65 5.68
N GLU A 32 -0.87 -50.92 6.37
CA GLU A 32 -1.07 -50.57 7.79
C GLU A 32 -0.22 -51.42 8.77
N LEU A 33 0.02 -52.69 8.43
CA LEU A 33 0.84 -53.59 9.27
C LEU A 33 2.33 -53.29 9.12
N THR A 34 2.79 -53.05 7.88
CA THR A 34 4.19 -52.69 7.60
C THR A 34 4.54 -51.29 8.11
N SER A 35 3.59 -50.33 8.10
CA SER A 35 3.81 -48.97 8.60
C SER A 35 3.93 -48.91 10.14
N ARG A 36 3.21 -49.74 10.89
CA ARG A 36 3.29 -49.79 12.37
C ARG A 36 4.48 -50.60 12.89
N LEU A 37 4.98 -51.57 12.12
CA LEU A 37 6.13 -52.38 12.50
C LEU A 37 7.46 -51.65 12.27
N ALA A 38 7.58 -50.85 11.20
CA ALA A 38 8.79 -50.11 10.85
C ALA A 38 9.38 -49.23 11.99
N PRO A 39 8.61 -48.38 12.70
CA PRO A 39 9.15 -47.57 13.80
C PRO A 39 9.64 -48.42 14.98
N ASN A 40 8.90 -49.48 15.34
CA ASN A 40 9.25 -50.37 16.46
C ASN A 40 10.50 -51.22 16.16
N VAL A 41 10.64 -51.70 14.92
CA VAL A 41 11.84 -52.41 14.46
C VAL A 41 13.05 -51.47 14.44
N PHE A 42 12.88 -50.23 14.00
CA PHE A 42 13.94 -49.22 14.04
C PHE A 42 14.36 -48.88 15.48
N LEU A 43 13.42 -48.75 16.41
CA LEU A 43 13.71 -48.51 17.82
C LEU A 43 14.44 -49.69 18.46
N ALA A 44 13.99 -50.92 18.22
CA ALA A 44 14.65 -52.12 18.73
C ALA A 44 16.06 -52.27 18.16
N GLY A 45 16.24 -52.02 16.86
CA GLY A 45 17.55 -52.08 16.19
C GLY A 45 18.51 -51.00 16.68
N THR A 46 18.04 -49.77 16.89
CA THR A 46 18.86 -48.68 17.44
C THR A 46 19.24 -48.94 18.90
N PHE A 47 18.32 -49.42 19.73
CA PHE A 47 18.59 -49.78 21.11
C PHE A 47 19.62 -50.93 21.23
N LEU A 48 19.45 -52.00 20.45
CA LEU A 48 20.41 -53.10 20.37
C LEU A 48 21.79 -52.63 19.88
N ALA A 49 21.84 -51.74 18.87
CA ALA A 49 23.09 -51.18 18.38
C ALA A 49 23.80 -50.32 19.45
N THR A 50 23.07 -49.56 20.25
CA THR A 50 23.66 -48.75 21.34
C THR A 50 24.18 -49.56 22.52
N LEU A 51 23.62 -50.76 22.74
CA LEU A 51 24.08 -51.69 23.79
C LEU A 51 25.27 -52.54 23.33
N ALA A 52 25.30 -52.93 22.05
CA ALA A 52 26.33 -53.79 21.50
C ALA A 52 27.62 -53.04 21.10
N LEU A 53 27.52 -51.75 20.77
CA LEU A 53 28.62 -50.95 20.22
C LEU A 53 28.74 -49.60 20.95
N SER A 54 29.98 -49.15 21.19
CA SER A 54 30.24 -47.86 21.84
C SER A 54 30.12 -46.65 20.89
N TRP A 55 30.27 -46.87 19.59
CA TRP A 55 30.19 -45.83 18.55
C TRP A 55 28.77 -45.24 18.36
N PRO A 56 27.68 -46.03 18.34
CA PRO A 56 26.30 -45.54 18.27
C PRO A 56 25.86 -44.73 19.50
N LEU A 57 26.58 -44.78 20.62
CA LEU A 57 26.22 -44.03 21.83
C LEU A 57 26.24 -42.52 21.58
N ARG A 58 27.27 -42.03 20.86
CA ARG A 58 27.34 -40.62 20.44
C ARG A 58 26.26 -40.26 19.43
N TRP A 59 25.83 -41.21 18.60
CA TRP A 59 24.74 -41.00 17.65
C TRP A 59 23.38 -40.95 18.35
N ALA A 60 23.14 -41.80 19.34
CA ALA A 60 21.93 -41.77 20.16
C ALA A 60 21.82 -40.49 21.00
N ILE A 61 22.92 -40.06 21.64
CA ILE A 61 22.96 -38.83 22.44
C ILE A 61 22.69 -37.60 21.56
N SER A 62 23.10 -37.61 20.29
CA SER A 62 22.85 -36.51 19.34
C SER A 62 21.38 -36.19 19.10
N GLY A 63 20.47 -37.14 19.39
CA GLY A 63 19.03 -37.00 19.13
C GLY A 63 18.59 -37.39 17.72
N ALA A 64 19.51 -37.55 16.76
CA ALA A 64 19.21 -37.93 15.38
C ALA A 64 18.31 -39.18 15.23
N PRO A 65 18.59 -40.33 15.88
CA PRO A 65 17.72 -41.50 15.78
C PRO A 65 16.35 -41.30 16.46
N ILE A 66 16.28 -40.47 17.50
CA ILE A 66 15.02 -40.15 18.19
C ILE A 66 14.13 -39.28 17.28
N LEU A 67 14.71 -38.31 16.57
CA LEU A 67 14.01 -37.48 15.59
C LEU A 67 13.46 -38.32 14.43
N VAL A 68 14.27 -39.23 13.88
CA VAL A 68 13.84 -40.17 12.83
C VAL A 68 12.70 -41.05 13.33
N TYR A 69 12.82 -41.60 14.54
CA TYR A 69 11.79 -42.43 15.14
C TYR A 69 10.47 -41.67 15.32
N ALA A 70 10.51 -40.42 15.80
CA ALA A 70 9.33 -39.59 15.96
C ALA A 70 8.60 -39.41 14.60
N ILE A 71 9.34 -39.10 13.53
CA ILE A 71 8.78 -38.90 12.19
C ILE A 71 8.17 -40.19 11.61
N LEU A 72 8.84 -41.34 11.78
CA LEU A 72 8.32 -42.64 11.36
C LEU A 72 7.04 -43.01 12.13
N LEU A 73 7.03 -42.71 13.43
CA LEU A 73 5.86 -42.94 14.28
C LEU A 73 4.71 -42.01 13.87
N GLY A 74 4.98 -40.74 13.57
CA GLY A 74 3.99 -39.77 13.09
C GLY A 74 3.35 -40.18 11.76
N GLU A 75 4.09 -40.82 10.86
CA GLU A 75 3.53 -41.37 9.62
C GLU A 75 2.69 -42.62 9.87
N ALA A 76 3.09 -43.50 10.79
CA ALA A 76 2.31 -44.68 11.16
C ALA A 76 0.94 -44.34 11.77
N TYR A 77 0.82 -43.15 12.38
CA TYR A 77 -0.45 -42.61 12.91
C TYR A 77 -1.13 -41.58 11.98
N GLY A 78 -0.57 -41.29 10.80
CA GLY A 78 -1.18 -40.41 9.79
C GLY A 78 -1.02 -38.89 10.04
N HIS A 79 -0.25 -38.47 11.04
CA HIS A 79 -0.05 -37.06 11.42
C HIS A 79 1.31 -36.52 10.95
N ARG A 80 1.66 -36.72 9.68
CA ARG A 80 3.01 -36.47 9.18
C ARG A 80 3.33 -34.98 8.97
N ILE A 81 4.45 -34.53 9.54
CA ILE A 81 5.08 -33.23 9.25
C ILE A 81 5.85 -33.32 7.92
N LEU A 82 5.69 -32.31 7.05
CA LEU A 82 6.28 -32.22 5.70
C LEU A 82 5.89 -33.40 4.78
N PRO A 83 4.60 -33.58 4.43
CA PRO A 83 4.13 -34.70 3.60
C PRO A 83 4.69 -34.69 2.17
N PHE A 84 5.26 -33.57 1.71
CA PHE A 84 5.83 -33.41 0.37
C PHE A 84 7.22 -34.03 0.20
N VAL A 85 7.93 -34.35 1.28
CA VAL A 85 9.29 -34.91 1.25
C VAL A 85 9.23 -36.43 1.45
N PRO A 86 9.90 -37.30 0.67
CA PRO A 86 9.97 -38.73 0.96
C PRO A 86 10.70 -39.06 2.28
N LEU A 87 10.25 -40.06 3.05
CA LEU A 87 10.88 -40.44 4.34
C LEU A 87 12.37 -40.74 4.22
N TRP A 88 12.74 -41.47 3.17
CA TRP A 88 14.12 -41.85 2.93
C TRP A 88 15.03 -40.63 2.80
N THR A 89 14.54 -39.53 2.21
CA THR A 89 15.31 -38.29 2.11
C THR A 89 15.47 -37.58 3.44
N VAL A 90 14.46 -37.63 4.33
CA VAL A 90 14.60 -37.10 5.70
C VAL A 90 15.58 -37.96 6.50
N PHE A 91 15.46 -39.28 6.41
CA PHE A 91 16.38 -40.21 7.06
C PHE A 91 17.82 -40.03 6.59
N SER A 92 18.04 -39.93 5.28
CA SER A 92 19.38 -39.77 4.70
C SER A 92 19.96 -38.40 5.04
N THR A 93 19.17 -37.33 4.98
CA THR A 93 19.66 -35.97 5.28
C THR A 93 20.03 -35.80 6.75
N VAL A 94 19.19 -36.26 7.69
CA VAL A 94 19.48 -36.17 9.13
C VAL A 94 20.76 -36.95 9.48
N ASN A 95 20.92 -38.15 8.94
CA ASN A 95 22.12 -38.96 9.20
C ASN A 95 23.36 -38.44 8.47
N LEU A 96 23.23 -37.87 7.26
CA LEU A 96 24.32 -37.21 6.54
C LEU A 96 24.82 -35.98 7.30
N VAL A 97 23.90 -35.14 7.78
CA VAL A 97 24.23 -33.96 8.59
C VAL A 97 24.89 -34.37 9.89
N TYR A 98 24.37 -35.41 10.57
CA TYR A 98 25.02 -35.97 11.74
C TYR A 98 26.45 -36.45 11.43
N ALA A 99 26.64 -37.20 10.34
CA ALA A 99 27.96 -37.71 9.96
C ALA A 99 28.96 -36.57 9.76
N ILE A 100 28.57 -35.51 9.04
CA ILE A 100 29.38 -34.30 8.85
C ILE A 100 29.66 -33.60 10.18
N CYS A 101 28.63 -33.37 11.00
CA CYS A 101 28.76 -32.65 12.27
C CYS A 101 29.55 -33.44 13.33
N SER A 102 29.52 -34.78 13.27
CA SER A 102 30.24 -35.66 14.21
C SER A 102 31.77 -35.58 14.08
N THR A 103 32.28 -35.03 12.97
CA THR A 103 33.71 -34.85 12.71
C THR A 103 34.35 -33.78 13.60
N SER A 104 33.56 -32.87 14.17
CA SER A 104 34.05 -31.77 15.02
C SER A 104 33.24 -31.68 16.30
N TRP A 105 33.94 -31.50 17.43
CA TRP A 105 33.31 -31.39 18.75
C TRP A 105 32.32 -30.21 18.83
N LEU A 106 32.67 -29.06 18.25
CA LEU A 106 31.79 -27.87 18.25
C LEU A 106 30.53 -28.10 17.41
N LEU A 107 30.70 -28.61 16.19
CA LEU A 107 29.59 -28.89 15.27
C LEU A 107 28.66 -29.97 15.83
N TYR A 108 29.20 -30.96 16.53
CA TYR A 108 28.41 -31.96 17.23
C TYR A 108 27.51 -31.34 18.32
N TRP A 109 28.05 -30.43 19.15
CA TRP A 109 27.24 -29.75 20.17
C TRP A 109 26.20 -28.79 19.57
N VAL A 110 26.52 -28.12 18.47
CA VAL A 110 25.55 -27.30 17.73
C VAL A 110 24.44 -28.17 17.15
N PHE A 111 24.78 -29.29 16.51
CA PHE A 111 23.81 -30.25 15.99
C PHE A 111 22.92 -30.81 17.12
N TRP A 112 23.52 -31.22 18.24
CA TRP A 112 22.80 -31.67 19.43
C TRP A 112 21.83 -30.60 19.94
N ALA A 113 22.30 -29.36 20.08
CA ALA A 113 21.48 -28.24 20.56
C ALA A 113 20.34 -27.87 19.59
N CYS A 114 20.47 -28.13 18.29
CA CYS A 114 19.40 -27.94 17.31
C CYS A 114 18.46 -29.16 17.19
N CYS A 115 18.98 -30.37 17.37
CA CYS A 115 18.24 -31.63 17.21
C CYS A 115 17.21 -31.83 18.33
N TRP A 116 17.55 -31.53 19.59
CA TRP A 116 16.62 -31.70 20.71
C TRP A 116 15.38 -30.78 20.65
N PRO A 117 15.50 -29.47 20.34
CA PRO A 117 14.34 -28.63 20.09
C PRO A 117 13.51 -29.07 18.89
N THR A 118 14.13 -29.55 17.82
CA THR A 118 13.38 -30.06 16.65
C THR A 118 12.63 -31.35 16.95
N ILE A 119 13.15 -32.23 17.81
CA ILE A 119 12.41 -33.38 18.35
C ILE A 119 11.20 -32.91 19.14
N PHE A 120 11.38 -31.93 20.02
CA PHE A 120 10.27 -31.39 20.81
C PHE A 120 9.17 -30.80 19.92
N VAL A 121 9.55 -29.97 18.94
CA VAL A 121 8.64 -29.35 17.98
C VAL A 121 7.93 -30.41 17.11
N THR A 122 8.66 -31.41 16.61
CA THR A 122 8.05 -32.49 15.81
C THR A 122 7.06 -33.30 16.64
N CYS A 123 7.38 -33.62 17.90
CA CYS A 123 6.45 -34.31 18.80
C CYS A 123 5.20 -33.48 19.12
N LEU A 124 5.30 -32.15 19.26
CA LEU A 124 4.15 -31.28 19.50
C LEU A 124 3.16 -31.26 18.32
N PHE A 125 3.67 -31.34 17.10
CA PHE A 125 2.84 -31.27 15.89
C PHE A 125 2.32 -32.65 15.45
N GLN A 126 2.99 -33.75 15.79
CA GLN A 126 2.61 -35.11 15.36
C GLN A 126 1.73 -35.85 16.38
N PHE A 127 1.78 -35.50 17.67
CA PHE A 127 1.11 -36.28 18.72
C PHE A 127 0.31 -35.40 19.69
N ASP A 128 -0.96 -35.76 19.89
CA ASP A 128 -1.86 -35.03 20.77
C ASP A 128 -1.50 -35.13 22.25
N ALA A 129 -0.94 -36.27 22.69
CA ALA A 129 -0.58 -36.51 24.09
C ALA A 129 0.58 -35.62 24.61
N PRO A 130 1.75 -35.56 23.96
CA PRO A 130 2.80 -34.62 24.34
C PRO A 130 2.39 -33.17 24.08
N ALA A 131 1.58 -32.89 23.06
CA ALA A 131 0.97 -31.57 22.89
C ALA A 131 0.07 -31.22 24.08
N ALA A 132 -0.74 -32.14 24.60
CA ALA A 132 -1.60 -31.93 25.76
C ALA A 132 -0.80 -31.77 27.07
N LEU A 133 0.31 -32.51 27.21
CA LEU A 133 1.21 -32.41 28.35
C LEU A 133 1.98 -31.09 28.33
N ALA A 134 2.51 -30.68 27.17
CA ALA A 134 3.12 -29.37 26.96
C ALA A 134 2.10 -28.25 27.20
N ARG A 135 0.85 -28.41 26.71
CA ARG A 135 -0.26 -27.50 27.03
C ARG A 135 -0.53 -27.42 28.54
N ARG A 136 -0.39 -28.53 29.29
CA ARG A 136 -0.61 -28.56 30.75
C ARG A 136 0.56 -27.96 31.53
N THR A 137 1.79 -28.14 31.07
CA THR A 137 2.98 -27.55 31.69
C THR A 137 3.06 -26.06 31.39
N LEU A 138 2.89 -25.63 30.13
CA LEU A 138 2.79 -24.21 29.75
C LEU A 138 1.67 -23.48 30.51
N ARG A 139 0.49 -24.11 30.67
CA ARG A 139 -0.61 -23.62 31.51
C ARG A 139 -0.20 -23.40 32.98
N LYS A 140 0.71 -24.21 33.53
CA LYS A 140 1.13 -24.14 34.94
C LYS A 140 2.30 -23.20 35.19
N THR A 141 3.29 -23.15 34.30
CA THR A 141 4.55 -22.41 34.54
C THR A 141 4.64 -21.05 33.87
N PHE A 142 4.16 -20.89 32.63
CA PHE A 142 4.35 -19.64 31.87
C PHE A 142 3.06 -18.84 31.68
N LEU A 143 1.90 -19.49 31.69
CA LEU A 143 0.62 -18.91 31.24
C LEU A 143 -0.43 -18.87 32.37
N ARG A 144 0.02 -18.77 33.62
CA ARG A 144 -0.83 -18.82 34.83
C ARG A 144 -1.91 -17.72 34.86
N ASP A 145 -1.70 -16.62 34.14
CA ASP A 145 -2.60 -15.46 34.05
C ASP A 145 -3.31 -15.32 32.68
N LEU A 146 -3.16 -16.32 31.81
CA LEU A 146 -3.78 -16.37 30.48
C LEU A 146 -4.83 -17.48 30.45
N HIS A 147 -6.08 -17.06 30.26
CA HIS A 147 -7.24 -17.94 30.31
C HIS A 147 -7.44 -18.58 28.94
N PHE A 148 -7.41 -19.91 28.88
CA PHE A 148 -7.52 -20.69 27.66
C PHE A 148 -8.96 -21.07 27.38
N ILE A 149 -9.44 -20.80 26.18
CA ILE A 149 -10.67 -21.39 25.65
C ILE A 149 -10.23 -22.54 24.75
N ASN A 150 -10.32 -23.79 25.21
CA ASN A 150 -9.74 -24.96 24.55
C ASN A 150 -8.23 -24.83 24.26
N ASP A 151 -7.90 -24.22 23.12
CA ASP A 151 -6.59 -24.04 22.50
C ASP A 151 -6.35 -22.59 21.99
N GLN A 152 -7.34 -21.71 22.18
CA GLN A 152 -7.32 -20.31 21.74
C GLN A 152 -7.20 -19.36 22.93
N ILE A 153 -6.34 -18.36 22.78
CA ILE A 153 -6.23 -17.21 23.69
C ILE A 153 -6.81 -16.01 22.95
N ALA A 154 -7.91 -15.47 23.44
CA ALA A 154 -8.56 -14.31 22.85
C ALA A 154 -8.41 -13.09 23.76
N PHE A 155 -7.94 -11.98 23.20
CA PHE A 155 -7.85 -10.67 23.83
C PHE A 155 -8.76 -9.72 23.09
N PHE A 156 -9.69 -9.08 23.79
CA PHE A 156 -10.60 -8.09 23.21
C PHE A 156 -10.39 -6.73 23.85
N ASP A 157 -10.73 -5.68 23.10
CA ASP A 157 -10.59 -4.28 23.53
C ASP A 157 -9.13 -3.94 23.90
N LEU A 158 -8.22 -4.21 22.94
CA LEU A 158 -6.82 -3.86 23.09
C LEU A 158 -6.67 -2.33 23.09
N PRO A 159 -5.77 -1.78 23.91
CA PRO A 159 -5.52 -0.35 23.92
C PRO A 159 -4.98 0.10 22.55
N ALA A 160 -5.44 1.26 22.09
CA ALA A 160 -4.97 1.82 20.83
C ALA A 160 -3.48 2.17 20.91
N LEU A 161 -2.75 1.96 19.83
CA LEU A 161 -1.37 2.36 19.69
C LEU A 161 -1.30 3.75 19.07
N GLU A 162 -0.91 4.72 19.88
CA GLU A 162 -0.65 6.09 19.41
C GLU A 162 0.76 6.15 18.83
N ILE A 163 0.82 6.38 17.52
CA ILE A 163 2.05 6.60 16.78
C ILE A 163 2.47 8.06 17.07
N ASP A 164 3.37 8.23 18.03
CA ASP A 164 3.93 9.53 18.49
C ASP A 164 5.41 9.66 18.04
N THR A 165 5.68 9.30 16.78
CA THR A 165 7.04 9.37 16.22
C THR A 165 7.14 10.48 15.18
N GLU A 166 7.39 10.15 13.92
CA GLU A 166 7.52 11.16 12.86
C GLU A 166 6.16 11.54 12.26
N VAL A 167 5.19 10.64 12.36
CA VAL A 167 3.81 10.83 11.90
C VAL A 167 2.89 10.60 13.08
N LYS A 168 1.87 11.47 13.23
CA LYS A 168 0.83 11.32 14.25
C LYS A 168 -0.25 10.37 13.74
N GLY A 169 -0.56 9.33 14.49
CA GLY A 169 -1.60 8.39 14.11
C GLY A 169 -2.06 7.52 15.26
N LEU A 170 -3.17 6.84 15.05
CA LEU A 170 -3.78 5.94 16.02
C LEU A 170 -4.07 4.60 15.33
N PHE A 171 -3.59 3.51 15.90
CA PHE A 171 -3.77 2.16 15.39
C PHE A 171 -4.53 1.31 16.41
N VAL A 172 -5.62 0.68 15.99
CA VAL A 172 -6.56 -0.03 16.84
C VAL A 172 -6.72 -1.45 16.33
N ILE A 173 -6.68 -2.42 17.26
CA ILE A 173 -7.07 -3.79 16.99
C ILE A 173 -8.20 -4.14 17.97
N ARG A 174 -9.39 -4.45 17.46
CA ARG A 174 -10.56 -4.72 18.31
C ARG A 174 -10.48 -6.05 19.05
N GLY A 175 -9.90 -7.07 18.42
CA GLY A 175 -9.66 -8.36 19.05
C GLY A 175 -8.49 -9.12 18.43
N VAL A 176 -7.81 -9.92 19.23
CA VAL A 176 -6.72 -10.82 18.79
C VAL A 176 -6.98 -12.21 19.35
N THR A 177 -7.03 -13.20 18.47
CA THR A 177 -7.14 -14.62 18.81
C THR A 177 -5.83 -15.31 18.45
N LEU A 178 -5.18 -15.96 19.41
CA LEU A 178 -4.02 -16.83 19.18
C LEU A 178 -4.45 -18.29 19.36
N SER A 179 -4.39 -19.10 18.30
CA SER A 179 -4.58 -20.55 18.39
C SER A 179 -3.23 -21.23 18.54
N LEU A 180 -3.02 -22.00 19.61
CA LEU A 180 -1.73 -22.63 19.91
C LEU A 180 -1.45 -23.90 19.08
N SER A 181 -2.46 -24.69 18.72
CA SER A 181 -2.33 -25.89 17.89
C SER A 181 -1.88 -25.59 16.47
N THR A 182 -2.43 -24.52 15.87
CA THR A 182 -2.08 -24.08 14.53
C THR A 182 -1.00 -23.00 14.52
N LEU A 183 -0.61 -22.48 15.69
CA LEU A 183 0.25 -21.30 15.87
C LEU A 183 -0.18 -20.14 14.96
N THR A 184 -1.50 -19.89 14.93
CA THR A 184 -2.10 -18.82 14.11
C THR A 184 -2.57 -17.69 15.00
N LEU A 185 -2.08 -16.49 14.72
CA LEU A 185 -2.58 -15.24 15.28
C LEU A 185 -3.60 -14.66 14.30
N VAL A 186 -4.83 -14.41 14.77
CA VAL A 186 -5.90 -13.77 14.00
C VAL A 186 -6.21 -12.44 14.66
N ALA A 187 -5.97 -11.33 13.97
CA ALA A 187 -6.44 -10.02 14.39
C ALA A 187 -7.79 -9.73 13.73
N HIS A 188 -8.75 -9.30 14.53
CA HIS A 188 -10.12 -8.95 14.15
C HIS A 188 -10.32 -7.44 14.32
N GLY A 189 -10.91 -6.80 13.31
CA GLY A 189 -11.21 -5.36 13.29
C GLY A 189 -9.94 -4.52 13.47
N VAL A 190 -9.13 -4.44 12.43
CA VAL A 190 -7.92 -3.60 12.40
C VAL A 190 -8.27 -2.27 11.77
N GLU A 191 -8.07 -1.19 12.52
CA GLU A 191 -8.37 0.19 12.10
C GLU A 191 -7.11 1.05 12.33
N ALA A 192 -6.74 1.87 11.35
CA ALA A 192 -5.60 2.79 11.48
C ALA A 192 -5.97 4.17 10.94
N GLY A 193 -5.76 5.21 11.73
CA GLY A 193 -5.90 6.60 11.32
C GLY A 193 -4.53 7.28 11.35
N ILE A 194 -4.03 7.74 10.21
CA ILE A 194 -2.72 8.38 10.08
C ILE A 194 -2.92 9.81 9.58
N LYS A 195 -2.40 10.79 10.32
CA LYS A 195 -2.45 12.20 9.91
C LYS A 195 -1.25 12.53 9.04
N LEU A 196 -1.47 12.77 7.75
CA LEU A 196 -0.42 13.09 6.77
C LEU A 196 -0.02 14.57 6.83
N SER A 197 -1.00 15.45 7.01
CA SER A 197 -0.83 16.89 7.21
C SER A 197 -1.91 17.41 8.16
N ASP A 198 -1.88 18.69 8.52
CA ASP A 198 -2.90 19.27 9.43
C ASP A 198 -4.34 19.08 8.94
N ASP A 199 -4.50 18.96 7.62
CA ASP A 199 -5.81 18.89 6.96
C ASP A 199 -6.09 17.54 6.28
N ILE A 200 -5.11 16.64 6.17
CA ILE A 200 -5.25 15.34 5.48
C ILE A 200 -5.03 14.18 6.44
N GLU A 201 -6.01 13.29 6.49
CA GLU A 201 -6.03 12.07 7.27
C GLU A 201 -6.19 10.85 6.34
N LEU A 202 -5.51 9.75 6.68
CA LEU A 202 -5.61 8.47 6.00
C LEU A 202 -6.24 7.46 6.98
N GLY A 203 -7.45 7.01 6.67
CA GLY A 203 -8.13 5.93 7.39
C GLY A 203 -7.93 4.60 6.68
N ILE A 204 -7.43 3.58 7.36
CA ILE A 204 -7.26 2.21 6.85
C ILE A 204 -8.10 1.28 7.70
N GLN A 205 -8.90 0.41 7.08
CA GLN A 205 -9.78 -0.53 7.76
C GLN A 205 -9.67 -1.93 7.13
N VAL A 206 -9.56 -2.95 7.98
CA VAL A 206 -9.47 -4.36 7.59
C VAL A 206 -10.23 -5.21 8.61
N ASP A 207 -11.13 -6.08 8.14
CA ASP A 207 -11.92 -6.93 9.04
C ASP A 207 -11.07 -8.01 9.72
N LYS A 208 -10.16 -8.66 8.97
CA LYS A 208 -9.41 -9.81 9.46
C LYS A 208 -8.00 -9.90 8.90
N VAL A 209 -7.04 -10.20 9.77
CA VAL A 209 -5.65 -10.52 9.40
C VAL A 209 -5.25 -11.83 10.05
N VAL A 210 -4.83 -12.81 9.24
CA VAL A 210 -4.42 -14.14 9.71
C VAL A 210 -2.92 -14.31 9.50
N VAL A 211 -2.20 -14.42 10.60
CA VAL A 211 -0.74 -14.61 10.67
C VAL A 211 -0.45 -16.01 11.24
N PRO A 212 -0.34 -17.04 10.39
CA PRO A 212 0.19 -18.34 10.79
C PRO A 212 1.71 -18.29 10.91
N LEU A 213 2.28 -18.89 11.96
CA LEU A 213 3.73 -18.96 12.13
C LEU A 213 4.38 -19.89 11.09
N PHE A 214 5.42 -19.40 10.43
CA PHE A 214 6.18 -20.05 9.33
C PHE A 214 5.32 -20.44 8.12
N ARG A 215 4.24 -19.70 7.88
CA ARG A 215 3.36 -19.92 6.73
C ARG A 215 2.89 -18.57 6.17
N GLU A 216 2.19 -18.64 5.05
CA GLU A 216 1.63 -17.49 4.35
C GLU A 216 0.70 -16.65 5.23
N ILE A 217 0.99 -15.35 5.31
CA ILE A 217 0.15 -14.36 5.98
C ILE A 217 -0.93 -13.91 5.02
N THR A 218 -2.19 -13.93 5.47
CA THR A 218 -3.33 -13.50 4.65
C THR A 218 -3.99 -12.28 5.28
N VAL A 219 -4.13 -11.23 4.49
CA VAL A 219 -4.82 -9.99 4.83
C VAL A 219 -6.07 -9.94 3.97
N ASP A 220 -7.25 -9.78 4.59
CA ASP A 220 -8.52 -9.64 3.85
C ASP A 220 -8.56 -8.30 3.08
N ASP A 221 -9.73 -7.96 2.52
CA ASP A 221 -9.90 -6.71 1.76
C ASP A 221 -9.52 -5.48 2.61
N VAL A 222 -8.55 -4.69 2.13
CA VAL A 222 -8.07 -3.48 2.81
C VAL A 222 -8.72 -2.26 2.20
N TYR A 223 -9.43 -1.48 3.01
CA TYR A 223 -10.06 -0.23 2.59
C TYR A 223 -9.27 0.96 3.14
N ALA A 224 -8.67 1.74 2.26
CA ALA A 224 -7.95 2.96 2.59
C ALA A 224 -8.74 4.18 2.10
N ASN A 225 -8.86 5.21 2.93
CA ASN A 225 -9.60 6.43 2.60
C ASN A 225 -8.73 7.63 2.93
N VAL A 226 -8.42 8.43 1.91
CA VAL A 226 -7.73 9.71 2.08
C VAL A 226 -8.79 10.78 2.29
N LYS A 227 -8.98 11.19 3.54
CA LYS A 227 -9.97 12.17 3.98
C LYS A 227 -9.28 13.51 4.20
N GLY A 228 -9.90 14.60 3.80
CA GLY A 228 -9.51 15.92 4.27
C GLY A 228 -9.10 16.95 3.22
N GLY A 229 -8.75 18.14 3.73
CA GLY A 229 -8.64 19.44 3.06
C GLY A 229 -9.57 20.47 3.69
N ASP A 230 -9.22 21.77 3.62
CA ASP A 230 -9.98 22.91 4.18
C ASP A 230 -11.49 22.87 3.90
N TRP A 231 -11.92 22.19 2.85
CA TRP A 231 -13.32 22.06 2.47
C TRP A 231 -14.06 20.91 3.17
N GLU A 232 -13.44 19.74 3.32
CA GLU A 232 -14.09 18.53 3.84
C GLU A 232 -14.17 18.54 5.37
N VAL A 233 -13.11 19.02 6.03
CA VAL A 233 -13.03 19.08 7.51
C VAL A 233 -13.80 20.27 8.09
N THR A 234 -14.05 21.31 7.28
CA THR A 234 -14.50 22.62 7.78
C THR A 234 -15.89 23.05 7.31
N PHE A 235 -16.42 22.54 6.17
CA PHE A 235 -17.67 23.08 5.60
C PHE A 235 -18.58 22.09 4.84
N GLY A 236 -18.26 20.78 4.79
CA GLY A 236 -18.97 19.83 3.91
C GLY A 236 -20.42 19.52 4.28
N ASP A 237 -20.69 19.16 5.55
CA ASP A 237 -21.95 18.50 5.94
C ASP A 237 -22.77 19.22 7.03
N VAL A 238 -22.39 20.44 7.41
CA VAL A 238 -23.19 21.20 8.39
C VAL A 238 -24.35 21.87 7.67
N ALA A 239 -25.56 21.30 7.80
CA ALA A 239 -26.78 21.98 7.41
C ALA A 239 -26.88 23.32 8.15
N TYR A 240 -26.90 24.42 7.40
CA TYR A 240 -27.10 25.75 7.97
C TYR A 240 -28.45 25.79 8.73
N GLY A 241 -28.41 26.02 10.04
CA GLY A 241 -29.57 26.47 10.80
C GLY A 241 -30.25 25.51 11.77
N VAL A 242 -29.59 24.44 12.25
CA VAL A 242 -30.13 23.64 13.37
C VAL A 242 -29.28 23.88 14.63
N PRO A 243 -29.77 24.68 15.61
CA PRO A 243 -29.12 24.78 16.91
C PRO A 243 -29.32 23.47 17.69
N GLU A 244 -28.23 22.88 18.18
CA GLU A 244 -28.29 21.77 19.14
C GLU A 244 -28.82 22.27 20.49
N PRO A 245 -29.56 21.44 21.25
CA PRO A 245 -30.09 21.83 22.55
C PRO A 245 -28.95 21.95 23.59
N ASP A 246 -28.85 23.15 24.16
CA ASP A 246 -27.89 23.53 25.20
C ASP A 246 -28.01 22.63 26.44
N ASN A 247 -26.88 22.08 26.88
CA ASN A 247 -26.71 21.55 28.23
C ASN A 247 -25.24 21.67 28.65
N ASP A 248 -24.76 22.90 28.84
CA ASP A 248 -23.72 23.24 29.84
C ASP A 248 -23.46 24.76 29.86
N ASP A 249 -23.38 25.32 31.09
CA ASP A 249 -23.10 26.73 31.40
C ASP A 249 -21.65 27.12 31.06
N SER A 250 -21.34 27.19 29.76
CA SER A 250 -20.17 27.91 29.26
C SER A 250 -20.63 28.95 28.23
N VAL A 251 -20.52 30.23 28.59
CA VAL A 251 -21.02 31.39 27.81
C VAL A 251 -20.25 31.63 26.50
N VAL A 252 -19.39 30.70 26.10
CA VAL A 252 -18.71 30.71 24.79
C VAL A 252 -18.89 29.34 24.15
N VAL A 253 -19.87 29.24 23.25
CA VAL A 253 -20.05 28.09 22.36
C VAL A 253 -18.82 28.00 21.46
N THR A 254 -17.84 27.20 21.87
CA THR A 254 -16.57 27.00 21.14
C THR A 254 -16.70 26.06 19.95
N ASP A 255 -17.89 25.50 19.72
CA ASP A 255 -18.14 24.41 18.78
C ASP A 255 -18.88 24.81 17.49
N THR A 256 -19.03 26.10 17.18
CA THR A 256 -19.45 26.47 15.82
C THR A 256 -18.29 26.28 14.84
N ALA A 257 -18.58 25.76 13.63
CA ALA A 257 -17.56 25.47 12.61
C ALA A 257 -16.66 26.69 12.30
N ILE A 258 -17.22 27.89 12.38
CA ILE A 258 -16.51 29.17 12.21
C ILE A 258 -15.51 29.40 13.36
N LEU A 259 -15.89 29.11 14.61
CA LEU A 259 -15.00 29.25 15.76
C LEU A 259 -13.95 28.13 15.81
N ARG A 260 -14.25 26.93 15.30
CA ARG A 260 -13.26 25.87 15.10
C ARG A 260 -12.20 26.32 14.10
N ALA A 261 -12.59 26.81 12.93
CA ALA A 261 -11.69 27.36 11.92
C ALA A 261 -10.89 28.56 12.46
N ALA A 262 -11.53 29.47 13.20
CA ALA A 262 -10.87 30.62 13.81
C ALA A 262 -9.89 30.21 14.92
N SER A 263 -10.20 29.19 15.73
CA SER A 263 -9.32 28.69 16.78
C SER A 263 -8.08 27.97 16.23
N VAL A 264 -8.21 27.30 15.08
CA VAL A 264 -7.09 26.71 14.32
C VAL A 264 -6.22 27.82 13.73
N ALA A 265 -6.82 28.88 13.19
CA ALA A 265 -6.08 30.03 12.66
C ALA A 265 -5.40 30.88 13.76
N GLN A 266 -5.98 30.97 14.97
CA GLN A 266 -5.41 31.73 16.09
C GLN A 266 -4.28 30.98 16.81
N LYS A 267 -4.33 29.65 16.85
CA LYS A 267 -3.26 28.82 17.40
C LYS A 267 -2.21 28.60 16.31
N GLY A 268 -1.33 29.59 16.16
CA GLY A 268 -0.17 29.54 15.27
C GLY A 268 0.48 28.14 15.24
N GLY A 269 0.75 27.69 14.02
CA GLY A 269 1.06 26.31 13.68
C GLY A 269 2.18 25.65 14.49
N THR A 270 2.21 24.33 14.34
CA THR A 270 3.22 23.32 14.77
C THR A 270 2.96 22.51 16.03
N ASN A 271 2.05 22.87 16.96
CA ASN A 271 1.82 22.03 18.16
C ASN A 271 0.35 21.97 18.62
N GLY A 272 -0.51 21.32 17.83
CA GLY A 272 -1.78 20.80 18.36
C GLY A 272 -1.52 19.73 19.44
N ARG A 273 -2.20 19.83 20.60
CA ARG A 273 -2.09 18.83 21.69
C ARG A 273 -2.55 17.45 21.16
N PRO A 274 -1.94 16.33 21.58
CA PRO A 274 -2.29 14.98 21.11
C PRO A 274 -3.79 14.67 21.28
N VAL A 275 -4.42 15.24 22.31
CA VAL A 275 -5.87 15.13 22.58
C VAL A 275 -6.74 15.71 21.46
N ASP A 276 -6.33 16.80 20.81
CA ASP A 276 -7.09 17.42 19.73
C ASP A 276 -7.01 16.59 18.43
N MET A 277 -5.88 15.88 18.23
CA MET A 277 -5.66 14.96 17.10
C MET A 277 -6.44 13.66 17.26
N ILE A 278 -6.42 13.07 18.45
CA ILE A 278 -7.25 11.88 18.72
C ILE A 278 -8.72 12.22 18.50
N ARG A 279 -9.17 13.40 18.92
CA ARG A 279 -10.55 13.87 18.75
C ARG A 279 -10.95 14.02 17.27
N SER A 280 -10.02 14.42 16.38
CA SER A 280 -10.31 14.51 14.94
C SER A 280 -10.49 13.13 14.31
N LEU A 281 -9.59 12.19 14.63
CA LEU A 281 -9.61 10.83 14.08
C LEU A 281 -10.82 9.99 14.54
N THR A 282 -11.40 10.30 15.70
CA THR A 282 -12.43 9.49 16.38
C THR A 282 -13.82 10.14 16.42
N ALA A 283 -14.08 11.14 15.58
CA ALA A 283 -15.33 11.91 15.56
C ALA A 283 -15.75 12.44 16.95
N GLY A 284 -14.79 12.98 17.72
CA GLY A 284 -15.10 13.62 19.00
C GLY A 284 -15.01 12.73 20.25
N ARG A 285 -14.82 11.42 20.11
CA ARG A 285 -14.75 10.49 21.26
C ARG A 285 -13.44 10.65 22.04
N LYS A 286 -13.55 10.86 23.35
CA LYS A 286 -12.40 11.02 24.25
C LYS A 286 -11.78 9.66 24.59
N ILE A 287 -10.47 9.52 24.37
CA ILE A 287 -9.67 8.37 24.79
C ILE A 287 -8.77 8.80 25.94
N SER A 288 -8.62 7.96 26.97
CA SER A 288 -7.67 8.22 28.07
C SER A 288 -6.30 7.65 27.74
N GLU A 289 -5.26 8.48 27.78
CA GLU A 289 -3.87 8.01 27.64
C GLU A 289 -3.46 7.21 28.89
N ALA A 290 -2.84 6.05 28.68
CA ALA A 290 -2.25 5.25 29.76
C ALA A 290 -0.79 5.64 30.00
N GLY A 291 -0.43 5.90 31.26
CA GLY A 291 0.94 6.30 31.64
C GLY A 291 1.98 5.16 31.56
N ASP A 292 1.53 3.90 31.65
CA ASP A 292 2.41 2.72 31.60
C ASP A 292 1.77 1.56 30.83
N ALA A 293 2.60 0.72 30.20
CA ALA A 293 2.14 -0.42 29.41
C ALA A 293 1.36 -1.42 30.27
N ALA A 294 1.84 -1.72 31.48
CA ALA A 294 1.14 -2.64 32.38
C ALA A 294 -0.27 -2.13 32.73
N SER A 295 -0.42 -0.83 32.99
CA SER A 295 -1.71 -0.20 33.33
C SER A 295 -2.74 -0.21 32.19
N ALA A 296 -2.26 -0.31 30.95
CA ALA A 296 -3.12 -0.36 29.76
C ALA A 296 -3.61 -1.79 29.48
N PHE A 297 -2.76 -2.80 29.68
CA PHE A 297 -3.12 -4.21 29.46
C PHE A 297 -4.06 -4.79 30.55
N VAL A 298 -4.24 -4.11 31.69
CA VAL A 298 -5.19 -4.51 32.73
C VAL A 298 -6.65 -4.44 32.26
N TYR A 299 -6.96 -3.54 31.31
CA TYR A 299 -8.33 -3.29 30.84
C TYR A 299 -8.74 -4.19 29.68
N VAL A 300 -7.81 -5.00 29.17
CA VAL A 300 -8.06 -5.94 28.09
C VAL A 300 -9.05 -6.98 28.58
N LYS A 301 -10.19 -7.08 27.90
CA LYS A 301 -11.24 -8.04 28.24
C LYS A 301 -10.75 -9.44 27.88
N LYS A 302 -10.40 -10.21 28.91
CA LYS A 302 -10.10 -11.64 28.80
C LYS A 302 -11.40 -12.43 28.97
N VAL A 303 -11.64 -13.42 28.13
CA VAL A 303 -12.80 -14.32 28.28
C VAL A 303 -12.56 -15.27 29.46
N SER A 304 -13.59 -15.46 30.30
CA SER A 304 -13.55 -16.27 31.54
C SER A 304 -13.40 -17.78 31.29
N ALA A 305 -12.95 -18.54 32.29
CA ALA A 305 -12.50 -19.95 32.18
C ALA A 305 -13.59 -21.05 32.06
N ASP A 306 -14.88 -20.74 32.13
CA ASP A 306 -15.93 -21.76 31.97
C ASP A 306 -16.07 -22.15 30.49
N GLU A 307 -15.56 -23.31 30.07
CA GLU A 307 -15.38 -23.72 28.66
C GLU A 307 -16.62 -23.49 27.76
N GLU A 308 -17.83 -23.85 28.20
CA GLU A 308 -19.07 -23.68 27.41
C GLU A 308 -19.53 -22.21 27.33
N LYS A 309 -19.50 -21.49 28.45
CA LYS A 309 -19.86 -20.06 28.51
C LYS A 309 -18.81 -19.19 27.83
N ALA A 310 -17.55 -19.63 27.82
CA ALA A 310 -16.42 -18.95 27.19
C ALA A 310 -16.51 -19.01 25.67
N ASN A 311 -16.81 -20.17 25.10
CA ASN A 311 -17.04 -20.32 23.65
C ASN A 311 -18.19 -19.46 23.18
N THR A 312 -19.31 -19.46 23.92
CA THR A 312 -20.48 -18.64 23.59
C THR A 312 -20.14 -17.16 23.63
N LYS A 313 -19.52 -16.67 24.72
CA LYS A 313 -19.06 -15.28 24.83
C LYS A 313 -18.03 -14.89 23.78
N TYR A 314 -17.16 -15.81 23.39
CA TYR A 314 -16.15 -15.58 22.34
C TYR A 314 -16.82 -15.37 20.98
N GLN A 315 -17.77 -16.25 20.62
CA GLN A 315 -18.55 -16.13 19.39
C GLN A 315 -19.39 -14.86 19.38
N GLU A 316 -20.04 -14.53 20.50
CA GLU A 316 -20.78 -13.27 20.68
C GLU A 316 -19.89 -12.05 20.46
N LEU A 317 -18.65 -12.06 20.97
CA LEU A 317 -17.72 -10.93 20.82
C LEU A 317 -17.19 -10.80 19.39
N ILE A 318 -16.92 -11.91 18.70
CA ILE A 318 -16.54 -11.87 17.29
C ILE A 318 -17.70 -11.38 16.43
N GLN A 319 -18.89 -11.94 16.64
CA GLN A 319 -20.09 -11.50 15.94
C GLN A 319 -20.37 -10.03 16.19
N TYR A 320 -20.20 -9.54 17.43
CA TYR A 320 -20.29 -8.13 17.74
C TYR A 320 -19.28 -7.29 16.94
N ILE A 321 -18.02 -7.73 16.80
CA ILE A 321 -17.01 -7.02 16.02
C ILE A 321 -17.42 -6.98 14.54
N ASP A 322 -17.85 -8.12 13.99
CA ASP A 322 -18.23 -8.25 12.59
C ASP A 322 -19.49 -7.43 12.25
N ASP A 323 -20.52 -7.46 13.13
CA ASP A 323 -21.78 -6.72 12.96
C ASP A 323 -21.59 -5.21 13.11
N THR A 324 -20.66 -4.78 13.98
CA THR A 324 -20.36 -3.35 14.14
C THR A 324 -19.32 -2.86 13.14
N SER A 325 -18.66 -3.72 12.38
CA SER A 325 -17.64 -3.30 11.40
C SER A 325 -18.23 -2.30 10.40
N ALA A 326 -17.47 -1.23 10.14
CA ALA A 326 -17.80 -0.22 9.14
C ALA A 326 -17.96 -0.84 7.74
N ILE A 327 -17.14 -1.86 7.44
CA ILE A 327 -17.15 -2.58 6.16
C ILE A 327 -18.44 -3.38 6.02
N THR A 328 -18.82 -4.15 7.03
CA THR A 328 -20.07 -4.94 7.04
C THR A 328 -21.28 -4.04 6.92
N ASN A 329 -21.31 -2.93 7.68
CA ASN A 329 -22.40 -1.96 7.63
C ASN A 329 -22.52 -1.29 6.26
N ALA A 330 -21.40 -0.88 5.65
CA ALA A 330 -21.37 -0.34 4.30
C ALA A 330 -21.85 -1.37 3.26
N LYS A 331 -21.42 -2.63 3.39
CA LYS A 331 -21.87 -3.75 2.56
C LYS A 331 -23.39 -3.96 2.65
N MET A 332 -23.95 -3.98 3.87
CA MET A 332 -25.41 -4.11 4.04
C MET A 332 -26.17 -2.91 3.46
N ALA A 333 -25.69 -1.70 3.67
CA ALA A 333 -26.29 -0.49 3.14
C ALA A 333 -26.35 -0.50 1.60
N LEU A 334 -25.26 -0.90 0.94
CA LEU A 334 -25.21 -1.00 -0.52
C LEU A 334 -26.12 -2.09 -1.08
N ILE A 335 -26.20 -3.26 -0.41
CA ILE A 335 -27.12 -4.34 -0.80
C ILE A 335 -28.58 -3.90 -0.67
N ASN A 336 -28.93 -3.17 0.39
CA ASN A 336 -30.29 -2.67 0.56
C ASN A 336 -30.62 -1.58 -0.47
N ALA A 337 -29.67 -0.68 -0.75
CA ALA A 337 -29.82 0.34 -1.77
C ALA A 337 -29.95 -0.24 -3.19
N SER A 338 -29.21 -1.31 -3.51
CA SER A 338 -29.32 -1.98 -4.81
C SER A 338 -30.65 -2.71 -4.97
N LYS A 339 -31.13 -3.39 -3.92
CA LYS A 339 -32.44 -4.07 -3.90
C LYS A 339 -33.61 -3.10 -4.06
N ALA A 340 -33.61 -2.00 -3.29
CA ALA A 340 -34.65 -0.98 -3.39
C ALA A 340 -34.75 -0.41 -4.81
N ARG A 341 -33.61 -0.24 -5.49
CA ARG A 341 -33.57 0.24 -6.87
C ARG A 341 -34.01 -0.81 -7.89
N SER A 342 -33.69 -2.10 -7.68
CA SER A 342 -34.19 -3.17 -8.55
C SER A 342 -35.72 -3.28 -8.49
N GLU A 343 -36.31 -3.15 -7.31
CA GLU A 343 -37.76 -3.17 -7.13
C GLU A 343 -38.43 -1.97 -7.82
N ALA A 344 -37.89 -0.75 -7.66
CA ALA A 344 -38.39 0.43 -8.36
C ALA A 344 -38.28 0.32 -9.90
N SER A 345 -37.21 -0.31 -10.40
CA SER A 345 -36.98 -0.48 -11.85
C SER A 345 -37.91 -1.54 -12.48
N GLU A 346 -38.36 -2.52 -11.70
CA GLU A 346 -39.35 -3.51 -12.14
C GLU A 346 -40.77 -2.94 -12.21
N GLU A 347 -41.09 -1.95 -11.38
CA GLU A 347 -42.34 -1.20 -11.45
C GLU A 347 -42.38 -0.29 -12.68
N GLU A 348 -41.31 0.49 -12.96
CA GLU A 348 -41.25 1.34 -14.16
C GLU A 348 -41.27 0.54 -15.49
N ASN A 349 -40.69 -0.66 -15.52
CA ASN A 349 -40.73 -1.52 -16.71
C ASN A 349 -42.11 -2.15 -16.99
N LYS A 350 -43.02 -2.19 -16.01
CA LYS A 350 -44.40 -2.63 -16.25
C LYS A 350 -45.23 -1.54 -16.93
N ASP A 351 -44.92 -0.27 -16.67
CA ASP A 351 -45.65 0.88 -17.21
C ASP A 351 -45.15 1.32 -18.61
N ASN A 352 -43.93 0.93 -19.01
CA ASN A 352 -43.32 1.32 -20.29
C ASN A 352 -43.49 0.29 -21.44
N LYS A 353 -44.69 -0.30 -21.56
CA LYS A 353 -45.03 -1.19 -22.71
C LYS A 353 -45.30 -0.45 -24.02
N ASP A 354 -45.43 0.88 -24.00
CA ASP A 354 -45.75 1.67 -25.18
C ASP A 354 -44.51 2.38 -25.77
N GLY A 355 -43.82 1.61 -26.61
CA GLY A 355 -42.81 1.98 -27.60
C GLY A 355 -42.31 3.43 -27.72
N LYS A 356 -41.10 3.69 -27.22
CA LYS A 356 -40.09 4.51 -27.93
C LYS A 356 -38.67 4.20 -27.45
N LYS A 357 -37.90 3.46 -28.27
CA LYS A 357 -36.48 3.16 -28.02
C LYS A 357 -35.61 4.40 -28.24
N GLY A 358 -35.45 5.23 -27.20
CA GLY A 358 -34.29 6.10 -27.08
C GLY A 358 -33.08 5.27 -26.64
N LYS A 359 -31.96 5.36 -27.37
CA LYS A 359 -30.65 4.86 -26.90
C LYS A 359 -30.15 5.80 -25.80
N GLU A 360 -30.73 5.74 -24.62
CA GLU A 360 -30.06 6.22 -23.42
C GLU A 360 -29.20 5.07 -22.88
N GLU A 361 -27.97 5.41 -22.48
CA GLU A 361 -27.00 4.49 -21.90
C GLU A 361 -27.68 3.74 -20.76
N LYS A 362 -27.71 2.40 -20.84
CA LYS A 362 -28.23 1.58 -19.74
C LYS A 362 -27.47 1.98 -18.48
N PRO A 363 -28.13 2.45 -17.41
CA PRO A 363 -27.44 2.74 -16.16
C PRO A 363 -26.71 1.46 -15.72
N VAL A 364 -25.42 1.59 -15.46
CA VAL A 364 -24.58 0.47 -15.01
C VAL A 364 -25.11 0.04 -13.65
N HIS A 365 -25.82 -1.08 -13.63
CA HIS A 365 -26.28 -1.72 -12.41
C HIS A 365 -25.05 -2.21 -11.65
N LEU A 366 -24.98 -1.92 -10.36
CA LEU A 366 -24.00 -2.52 -9.47
C LEU A 366 -24.21 -4.03 -9.50
N ASP A 367 -23.33 -4.74 -10.21
CA ASP A 367 -23.39 -6.18 -10.29
C ASP A 367 -22.91 -6.74 -8.96
N ILE A 368 -23.86 -7.23 -8.15
CA ILE A 368 -23.57 -7.82 -6.83
C ILE A 368 -22.64 -9.05 -6.99
N ASP A 369 -22.64 -9.67 -8.18
CA ASP A 369 -21.78 -10.80 -8.49
C ASP A 369 -20.34 -10.35 -8.84
N ASN A 370 -20.13 -9.09 -9.24
CA ASN A 370 -18.80 -8.53 -9.46
C ASN A 370 -18.24 -7.93 -8.15
N MET A 371 -17.49 -8.75 -7.43
CA MET A 371 -16.90 -8.39 -6.14
C MET A 371 -15.97 -7.16 -6.19
N ASP A 372 -15.36 -6.87 -7.35
CA ASP A 372 -14.41 -5.78 -7.51
C ASP A 372 -15.13 -4.41 -7.56
N GLU A 373 -16.19 -4.30 -8.36
CA GLU A 373 -17.07 -3.12 -8.37
C GLU A 373 -17.71 -2.88 -6.99
N PHE A 374 -18.06 -3.97 -6.31
CA PHE A 374 -18.65 -3.90 -4.98
C PHE A 374 -17.67 -3.36 -3.93
N ARG A 375 -16.38 -3.73 -3.99
CA ARG A 375 -15.34 -3.18 -3.09
C ARG A 375 -15.12 -1.70 -3.28
N ALA A 376 -15.07 -1.23 -4.52
CA ALA A 376 -14.95 0.20 -4.81
C ALA A 376 -16.12 0.99 -4.20
N ALA A 377 -17.34 0.47 -4.33
CA ALA A 377 -18.54 1.06 -3.74
C ALA A 377 -18.45 1.11 -2.20
N ILE A 378 -18.06 0.00 -1.57
CA ILE A 378 -17.85 -0.08 -0.11
C ILE A 378 -16.86 0.99 0.34
N CYS A 379 -15.71 1.11 -0.34
CA CYS A 379 -14.68 2.07 0.03
C CYS A 379 -15.20 3.51 0.05
N THR A 380 -16.01 3.87 -0.95
CA THR A 380 -16.62 5.20 -1.04
C THR A 380 -17.70 5.46 0.01
N GLN A 381 -18.44 4.43 0.44
CA GLN A 381 -19.41 4.56 1.53
C GLN A 381 -18.69 4.76 2.88
N ILE A 382 -17.55 4.09 3.10
CA ILE A 382 -16.71 4.23 4.29
C ILE A 382 -16.03 5.60 4.35
N HIS A 383 -15.89 6.28 3.20
CA HIS A 383 -15.26 7.60 3.13
C HIS A 383 -15.94 8.62 4.05
N GLY A 384 -17.28 8.64 4.09
CA GLY A 384 -18.05 9.56 4.95
C GLY A 384 -18.05 9.23 6.46
N GLN A 385 -17.49 8.09 6.87
CA GLN A 385 -17.37 7.73 8.29
C GLN A 385 -16.13 8.39 8.93
N PRO A 386 -15.92 8.37 10.24
CA PRO A 386 -14.62 8.74 10.83
C PRO A 386 -13.46 7.84 10.35
N SER A 387 -12.23 8.32 10.47
CA SER A 387 -11.01 7.54 10.20
C SER A 387 -10.92 6.30 11.12
N ILE A 388 -11.35 6.45 12.38
CA ILE A 388 -11.43 5.36 13.37
C ILE A 388 -12.85 5.33 13.95
N PRO A 389 -13.75 4.46 13.43
CA PRO A 389 -15.12 4.35 13.90
C PRO A 389 -15.24 3.72 15.30
N HIS A 390 -14.30 2.86 15.70
CA HIS A 390 -14.36 2.15 16.99
C HIS A 390 -13.12 2.39 17.85
N PRO A 391 -12.94 3.61 18.40
CA PRO A 391 -11.85 3.88 19.32
C PRO A 391 -12.02 3.09 20.64
N PRO A 392 -10.96 2.48 21.18
CA PRO A 392 -10.98 1.85 22.49
C PRO A 392 -10.92 2.90 23.60
N SER A 393 -11.19 2.46 24.84
CA SER A 393 -11.21 3.35 26.01
C SER A 393 -9.84 3.94 26.38
N LYS A 394 -8.75 3.26 26.00
CA LYS A 394 -7.38 3.63 26.34
C LYS A 394 -6.46 3.63 25.13
N SER A 395 -5.46 4.51 25.15
CA SER A 395 -4.33 4.51 24.21
C SER A 395 -2.98 4.37 24.93
N ILE A 396 -2.00 3.80 24.25
CA ILE A 396 -0.59 3.73 24.66
C ILE A 396 0.25 4.31 23.54
N ARG A 397 1.19 5.19 23.88
CA ARG A 397 2.17 5.68 22.92
C ARG A 397 3.19 4.61 22.55
N VAL A 398 3.46 4.48 21.26
CA VAL A 398 4.51 3.58 20.72
C VAL A 398 5.88 3.91 21.33
N SER A 399 6.16 5.18 21.62
CA SER A 399 7.38 5.62 22.31
C SER A 399 7.49 5.06 23.73
N THR A 400 6.38 4.92 24.45
CA THR A 400 6.32 4.29 25.79
C THR A 400 6.54 2.78 25.67
N LEU A 401 5.91 2.10 24.71
CA LEU A 401 6.14 0.67 24.45
C LEU A 401 7.61 0.38 24.11
N ARG A 402 8.25 1.23 23.30
CA ARG A 402 9.67 1.08 22.96
C ARG A 402 10.57 1.07 24.21
N LYS A 403 10.24 1.86 25.24
CA LYS A 403 10.97 1.91 26.51
C LYS A 403 10.80 0.66 27.38
N THR A 404 9.71 -0.08 27.22
CA THR A 404 9.46 -1.33 27.95
C THR A 404 10.26 -2.53 27.43
N SER A 405 10.87 -2.43 26.25
CA SER A 405 11.74 -3.49 25.72
C SER A 405 12.91 -3.76 26.68
N HIS A 406 13.08 -5.00 27.12
CA HIS A 406 14.11 -5.35 28.10
C HIS A 406 15.50 -4.95 27.57
N PRO A 407 16.25 -4.07 28.27
CA PRO A 407 17.52 -3.55 27.77
C PRO A 407 18.57 -4.65 27.57
N ASN A 408 18.43 -5.77 28.28
CA ASN A 408 19.29 -6.94 28.14
C ASN A 408 19.08 -7.68 26.81
N VAL A 409 17.83 -7.80 26.35
CA VAL A 409 17.51 -8.41 25.05
C VAL A 409 17.99 -7.52 23.92
N LYS A 410 17.78 -6.20 24.04
CA LYS A 410 18.33 -5.22 23.09
C LYS A 410 19.86 -5.31 23.03
N LYS A 411 20.56 -5.31 24.17
CA LYS A 411 22.02 -5.48 24.23
C LYS A 411 22.48 -6.81 23.63
N PHE A 412 21.73 -7.89 23.84
CA PHE A 412 22.03 -9.21 23.30
C PHE A 412 21.89 -9.26 21.77
N LEU A 413 20.76 -8.80 21.23
CA LEU A 413 20.52 -8.69 19.79
C LEU A 413 21.50 -7.71 19.14
N HIS A 414 21.82 -6.62 19.83
CA HIS A 414 22.82 -5.68 19.38
C HIS A 414 24.16 -6.40 19.21
N ARG A 415 24.63 -7.17 20.20
CA ARG A 415 25.89 -7.93 20.14
C ARG A 415 25.95 -8.94 18.99
N LEU A 416 24.83 -9.54 18.60
CA LEU A 416 24.78 -10.62 17.60
C LEU A 416 23.91 -10.26 16.37
N PRO A 417 24.33 -9.30 15.54
CA PRO A 417 23.55 -8.90 14.35
C PRO A 417 23.47 -10.03 13.33
N PHE A 418 24.48 -10.89 13.25
CA PHE A 418 24.45 -12.08 12.40
C PHE A 418 23.35 -13.07 12.83
N LEU A 419 23.17 -13.31 14.14
CA LEU A 419 22.10 -14.17 14.64
C LEU A 419 20.73 -13.61 14.25
N TYR A 420 20.56 -12.30 14.34
CA TYR A 420 19.31 -11.65 13.94
C TYR A 420 19.00 -11.86 12.46
N ARG A 421 20.01 -11.74 11.58
CA ARG A 421 19.87 -12.05 10.15
C ARG A 421 19.57 -13.53 9.89
N LEU A 422 20.22 -14.42 10.64
CA LEU A 422 19.99 -15.88 10.55
C LEU A 422 18.57 -16.25 10.98
N MET A 423 17.99 -15.51 11.94
CA MET A 423 16.59 -15.68 12.32
C MET A 423 15.62 -15.06 11.31
N LEU A 424 15.89 -13.85 10.81
CA LEU A 424 14.98 -13.15 9.91
C LEU A 424 14.93 -13.76 8.51
N SER A 425 16.06 -14.23 7.97
CA SER A 425 16.10 -14.82 6.63
C SER A 425 15.08 -15.96 6.44
N PRO A 426 15.03 -17.00 7.30
CA PRO A 426 14.02 -18.04 7.18
C PRO A 426 12.62 -17.53 7.55
N ILE A 427 12.47 -16.62 8.51
CA ILE A 427 11.16 -16.05 8.86
C ILE A 427 10.57 -15.34 7.63
N CYS A 428 11.29 -14.43 6.99
CA CYS A 428 10.83 -13.72 5.82
C CYS A 428 10.55 -14.66 4.63
N TYR A 429 11.38 -15.69 4.45
CA TYR A 429 11.18 -16.68 3.38
C TYR A 429 9.90 -17.50 3.57
N PHE A 430 9.58 -17.92 4.79
CA PHE A 430 8.41 -18.75 5.08
C PHE A 430 7.12 -17.94 5.33
N HIS A 431 7.18 -16.61 5.35
CA HIS A 431 6.01 -15.74 5.52
C HIS A 431 5.80 -14.82 4.31
N PRO A 432 5.43 -15.36 3.13
CA PRO A 432 4.88 -14.52 2.07
C PRO A 432 3.58 -13.88 2.58
N VAL A 433 3.34 -12.62 2.19
CA VAL A 433 2.14 -11.88 2.58
C VAL A 433 1.24 -11.75 1.37
N LYS A 434 0.00 -12.23 1.46
CA LYS A 434 -1.02 -12.03 0.43
C LYS A 434 -2.12 -11.10 0.93
N PHE A 435 -2.36 -10.04 0.16
CA PHE A 435 -3.51 -9.17 0.32
C PHE A 435 -4.57 -9.60 -0.68
N LYS A 436 -5.81 -9.76 -0.22
CA LYS A 436 -6.93 -10.12 -1.10
C LYS A 436 -7.26 -9.01 -2.09
N SER A 437 -7.29 -7.77 -1.61
CA SER A 437 -7.36 -6.54 -2.40
C SER A 437 -6.95 -5.35 -1.53
N VAL A 438 -6.50 -4.26 -2.15
CA VAL A 438 -6.30 -2.97 -1.48
C VAL A 438 -7.04 -1.91 -2.27
N THR A 439 -8.12 -1.37 -1.70
CA THR A 439 -8.94 -0.35 -2.33
C THR A 439 -8.76 0.98 -1.61
N ALA A 440 -8.23 1.97 -2.32
CA ALA A 440 -8.02 3.33 -1.81
C ALA A 440 -9.02 4.31 -2.44
N ALA A 441 -9.81 5.04 -1.66
CA ALA A 441 -10.70 6.07 -2.19
C ALA A 441 -10.36 7.49 -1.70
N GLY A 442 -10.68 8.47 -2.53
CA GLY A 442 -10.49 9.90 -2.28
C GLY A 442 -11.60 10.74 -2.89
N SER A 443 -11.86 11.90 -2.27
CA SER A 443 -12.91 12.83 -2.69
C SER A 443 -12.50 13.64 -3.92
N GLY A 444 -13.35 13.67 -4.95
CA GLY A 444 -13.12 14.54 -6.10
C GLY A 444 -13.39 16.03 -5.80
N LYS A 445 -14.10 16.35 -4.72
CA LYS A 445 -14.24 17.73 -4.22
C LYS A 445 -12.89 18.28 -3.76
N TRP A 446 -12.11 17.46 -3.05
CA TRP A 446 -10.75 17.82 -2.64
C TRP A 446 -9.84 18.07 -3.85
N PHE A 447 -9.88 17.19 -4.86
CA PHE A 447 -9.14 17.38 -6.10
C PHE A 447 -9.51 18.70 -6.81
N THR A 448 -10.79 19.07 -6.78
CA THR A 448 -11.28 20.34 -7.35
C THR A 448 -10.70 21.55 -6.62
N ALA A 449 -10.63 21.51 -5.29
CA ALA A 449 -10.01 22.57 -4.49
C ALA A 449 -8.52 22.73 -4.81
N LEU A 450 -7.80 21.61 -4.93
CA LEU A 450 -6.37 21.58 -5.26
C LEU A 450 -6.12 22.15 -6.67
N MET A 451 -6.96 21.79 -7.64
CA MET A 451 -6.91 22.35 -8.99
C MET A 451 -7.18 23.86 -9.00
N ARG A 452 -8.12 24.36 -8.20
CA ARG A 452 -8.34 25.82 -8.08
C ARG A 452 -7.14 26.54 -7.51
N GLN A 453 -6.54 26.00 -6.45
CA GLN A 453 -5.41 26.61 -5.75
C GLN A 453 -4.12 26.61 -6.59
N TYR A 454 -3.79 25.50 -7.25
CA TYR A 454 -2.50 25.33 -7.90
C TYR A 454 -2.54 25.46 -9.42
N PHE A 455 -3.61 24.99 -10.06
CA PHE A 455 -3.70 24.94 -11.52
C PHE A 455 -4.36 26.19 -12.11
N PHE A 456 -5.56 26.56 -11.64
CA PHE A 456 -6.31 27.69 -12.19
C PHE A 456 -5.90 29.04 -11.57
N LYS A 457 -5.52 29.08 -10.29
CA LYS A 457 -5.08 30.29 -9.56
C LYS A 457 -5.99 31.49 -9.84
N HIS A 458 -5.47 32.54 -10.48
CA HIS A 458 -6.23 33.73 -10.88
C HIS A 458 -6.66 33.72 -12.36
N HIS A 459 -6.17 32.76 -13.16
CA HIS A 459 -6.41 32.73 -14.60
C HIS A 459 -7.89 32.52 -14.94
N SER A 460 -8.64 31.81 -14.09
CA SER A 460 -10.09 31.64 -14.28
C SER A 460 -10.92 32.92 -14.05
N SER A 461 -10.36 33.90 -13.33
CA SER A 461 -10.99 35.21 -13.16
C SER A 461 -10.79 36.10 -14.39
N GLN A 462 -9.67 35.94 -15.09
CA GLN A 462 -9.24 36.78 -16.22
C GLN A 462 -9.82 36.33 -17.56
N ASP A 463 -9.94 35.02 -17.81
CA ASP A 463 -10.45 34.48 -19.08
C ASP A 463 -11.76 33.68 -18.91
N ALA A 464 -12.73 33.99 -19.76
CA ALA A 464 -14.01 33.29 -19.84
C ALA A 464 -13.87 31.85 -20.39
N GLU A 465 -12.86 31.56 -21.21
CA GLU A 465 -12.62 30.19 -21.69
C GLU A 465 -12.04 29.30 -20.58
N ILE A 466 -11.07 29.80 -19.83
CA ILE A 466 -10.52 29.12 -18.64
C ILE A 466 -11.62 28.86 -17.61
N ARG A 467 -12.52 29.83 -17.39
CA ARG A 467 -13.67 29.63 -16.48
C ARG A 467 -14.63 28.53 -16.93
N ARG A 468 -14.89 28.41 -18.23
CA ARG A 468 -15.72 27.32 -18.78
C ARG A 468 -15.04 25.96 -18.65
N LEU A 469 -13.72 25.92 -18.83
CA LEU A 469 -12.92 24.70 -18.67
C LEU A 469 -12.84 24.28 -17.20
N GLU A 470 -12.63 25.24 -16.30
CA GLU A 470 -12.71 25.02 -14.86
C GLU A 470 -14.07 24.43 -14.50
N ALA A 471 -15.18 25.04 -14.91
CA ALA A 471 -16.53 24.55 -14.62
C ALA A 471 -16.75 23.12 -15.11
N ARG A 472 -16.24 22.76 -16.29
CA ARG A 472 -16.35 21.41 -16.86
C ARG A 472 -15.51 20.39 -16.09
N ILE A 473 -14.27 20.74 -15.74
CA ILE A 473 -13.36 19.89 -14.98
C ILE A 473 -13.88 19.71 -13.56
N SER A 474 -14.35 20.79 -12.91
CA SER A 474 -14.92 20.75 -11.58
C SER A 474 -16.22 19.95 -11.54
N ALA A 475 -17.09 20.03 -12.54
CA ALA A 475 -18.32 19.22 -12.57
C ALA A 475 -18.01 17.71 -12.65
N TRP A 476 -16.95 17.31 -13.35
CA TRP A 476 -16.57 15.90 -13.43
C TRP A 476 -16.02 15.37 -12.09
N CYS A 477 -15.24 16.20 -11.38
CA CYS A 477 -14.62 15.85 -10.10
C CYS A 477 -15.53 16.05 -8.87
N ALA A 478 -16.26 17.15 -8.77
CA ALA A 478 -16.95 17.57 -7.54
C ALA A 478 -18.09 16.63 -7.13
N ASP A 479 -18.73 15.98 -8.10
CA ASP A 479 -19.87 15.10 -7.85
C ASP A 479 -19.46 13.65 -7.56
N ALA A 480 -18.16 13.31 -7.65
CA ALA A 480 -17.71 11.92 -7.60
C ALA A 480 -16.55 11.68 -6.61
N ASN A 481 -16.56 10.48 -6.04
CA ASN A 481 -15.43 9.89 -5.33
C ASN A 481 -14.67 8.97 -6.28
N PHE A 482 -13.35 9.00 -6.21
CA PHE A 482 -12.48 8.13 -7.01
C PHE A 482 -11.93 7.03 -6.13
N ALA A 483 -12.13 5.78 -6.54
CA ALA A 483 -11.61 4.60 -5.85
C ALA A 483 -10.61 3.88 -6.76
N VAL A 484 -9.41 3.61 -6.26
CA VAL A 484 -8.38 2.82 -6.93
C VAL A 484 -8.29 1.48 -6.22
N GLU A 485 -8.58 0.41 -6.93
CA GLU A 485 -8.44 -0.96 -6.46
C GLU A 485 -7.17 -1.58 -7.03
N LEU A 486 -6.30 -2.03 -6.14
CA LEU A 486 -5.26 -2.98 -6.43
C LEU A 486 -5.86 -4.36 -6.12
N GLY A 487 -5.92 -5.23 -7.14
CA GLY A 487 -6.39 -6.60 -6.99
C GLY A 487 -5.49 -7.42 -6.04
N PRO A 488 -5.59 -8.75 -6.05
CA PRO A 488 -4.74 -9.60 -5.22
C PRO A 488 -3.26 -9.24 -5.35
N ILE A 489 -2.64 -8.93 -4.20
CA ILE A 489 -1.22 -8.54 -4.08
C ILE A 489 -0.47 -9.67 -3.39
N ALA A 490 0.53 -10.23 -4.05
CA ALA A 490 1.49 -11.14 -3.44
C ALA A 490 2.77 -10.37 -3.09
N SER A 491 3.19 -10.44 -1.83
CA SER A 491 4.40 -9.80 -1.35
C SER A 491 5.37 -10.81 -0.77
N GLU A 492 6.63 -10.72 -1.21
CA GLU A 492 7.74 -11.51 -0.69
C GLU A 492 8.87 -10.59 -0.23
N ALA A 493 9.38 -10.82 0.98
CA ALA A 493 10.53 -10.10 1.51
C ALA A 493 11.73 -11.05 1.59
N GLN A 494 12.85 -10.66 1.00
CA GLN A 494 14.10 -11.38 1.09
C GLN A 494 15.05 -10.63 2.01
N PHE A 495 15.34 -11.22 3.17
CA PHE A 495 16.36 -10.73 4.08
C PHE A 495 17.70 -11.43 3.79
N PRO A 496 18.75 -10.71 3.35
CA PRO A 496 20.02 -11.30 3.01
C PRO A 496 20.85 -11.67 4.24
N ILE A 497 21.45 -12.86 4.23
CA ILE A 497 22.43 -13.27 5.26
C ILE A 497 23.74 -12.50 5.08
N ASN A 498 24.18 -12.27 3.84
CA ASN A 498 25.41 -11.51 3.55
C ASN A 498 25.10 -10.00 3.45
N THR A 499 25.91 -9.18 4.13
CA THR A 499 25.78 -7.71 4.20
C THR A 499 25.99 -7.00 2.88
N ASN A 500 26.63 -7.65 1.91
CA ASN A 500 26.88 -7.09 0.58
C ASN A 500 25.60 -6.98 -0.25
N TYR A 501 24.54 -7.69 0.13
CA TYR A 501 23.26 -7.63 -0.53
C TYR A 501 22.30 -6.75 0.27
N ASN A 502 21.45 -6.04 -0.45
CA ASN A 502 20.38 -5.23 0.11
C ASN A 502 19.13 -6.09 0.36
N ILE A 503 18.27 -5.61 1.26
CA ILE A 503 16.95 -6.20 1.49
C ILE A 503 16.09 -5.90 0.27
N LYS A 504 15.44 -6.93 -0.28
CA LYS A 504 14.54 -6.80 -1.42
C LYS A 504 13.13 -7.19 -1.02
N CYS A 505 12.17 -6.33 -1.30
CA CYS A 505 10.76 -6.64 -1.17
C CYS A 505 10.12 -6.62 -2.55
N HIS A 506 9.53 -7.73 -2.94
CA HIS A 506 8.80 -7.89 -4.19
C HIS A 506 7.31 -7.77 -3.90
N PHE A 507 6.61 -7.03 -4.75
CA PHE A 507 5.17 -6.90 -4.77
C PHE A 507 4.70 -7.23 -6.18
N ASP A 508 3.78 -8.18 -6.29
CA ASP A 508 3.15 -8.57 -7.55
C ASP A 508 1.64 -8.33 -7.41
N ILE A 509 1.10 -7.47 -8.27
CA ILE A 509 -0.28 -7.01 -8.26
C ILE A 509 -0.93 -7.51 -9.56
N SER A 510 -1.97 -8.32 -9.41
CA SER A 510 -2.61 -9.00 -10.54
C SER A 510 -3.43 -8.09 -11.47
N ASP A 511 -4.19 -7.14 -10.93
CA ASP A 511 -5.02 -6.18 -11.70
C ASP A 511 -5.01 -4.83 -10.98
N VAL A 512 -5.07 -3.72 -11.72
CA VAL A 512 -5.17 -2.36 -11.17
C VAL A 512 -6.32 -1.64 -11.84
N MET A 513 -7.32 -1.30 -11.05
CA MET A 513 -8.58 -0.71 -11.50
C MET A 513 -8.82 0.63 -10.83
N ALA A 514 -9.42 1.57 -11.56
CA ALA A 514 -9.88 2.83 -10.99
C ALA A 514 -11.34 3.06 -11.36
N TYR A 515 -12.13 3.46 -10.37
CA TYR A 515 -13.56 3.68 -10.46
C TYR A 515 -13.90 5.13 -10.10
N ARG A 516 -14.90 5.66 -10.78
CA ARG A 516 -15.60 6.89 -10.42
C ARG A 516 -16.95 6.48 -9.86
N VAL A 517 -17.19 6.83 -8.60
CA VAL A 517 -18.41 6.50 -7.88
C VAL A 517 -19.12 7.80 -7.54
N LEU A 518 -20.40 7.88 -7.87
CA LEU A 518 -21.25 8.98 -7.42
C LEU A 518 -21.81 8.60 -6.04
N PRO A 519 -21.71 9.43 -5.00
CA PRO A 519 -22.20 9.08 -3.67
C PRO A 519 -23.73 8.91 -3.63
N ASP A 520 -24.47 9.68 -4.44
CA ASP A 520 -25.93 9.66 -4.48
C ASP A 520 -26.51 8.65 -5.49
N ALA A 521 -25.73 8.32 -6.52
CA ALA A 521 -26.11 7.34 -7.52
C ALA A 521 -25.23 6.12 -7.33
N VAL A 522 -25.83 4.97 -7.00
CA VAL A 522 -25.23 3.62 -6.89
C VAL A 522 -24.71 3.13 -8.26
N GLU A 523 -24.07 4.02 -9.01
CA GLU A 523 -23.53 3.88 -10.35
C GLU A 523 -22.02 3.99 -10.24
N LEU A 524 -21.34 2.88 -10.52
CA LEU A 524 -19.89 2.84 -10.64
C LEU A 524 -19.51 2.85 -12.10
N LYS A 525 -18.64 3.78 -12.46
CA LYS A 525 -18.01 3.80 -13.78
C LYS A 525 -16.57 3.40 -13.62
N GLN A 526 -16.19 2.25 -14.17
CA GLN A 526 -14.78 1.88 -14.28
C GLN A 526 -14.10 2.81 -15.29
N VAL A 527 -13.09 3.52 -14.82
CA VAL A 527 -12.42 4.61 -15.55
C VAL A 527 -11.11 4.13 -16.16
N VAL A 528 -10.37 3.31 -15.41
CA VAL A 528 -9.07 2.75 -15.81
C VAL A 528 -9.02 1.28 -15.43
N ARG A 529 -8.43 0.45 -16.30
CA ARG A 529 -8.02 -0.91 -16.00
C ARG A 529 -6.64 -1.18 -16.59
N LEU A 530 -5.73 -1.73 -15.80
CA LEU A 530 -4.38 -2.11 -16.23
C LEU A 530 -4.20 -3.61 -15.98
N GLY A 531 -3.42 -4.30 -16.83
CA GLY A 531 -3.21 -5.75 -16.74
C GLY A 531 -2.37 -6.24 -15.55
N GLY A 532 -2.21 -5.43 -14.50
CA GLY A 532 -1.40 -5.69 -13.31
C GLY A 532 -0.30 -4.66 -13.08
N ALA A 533 0.46 -4.84 -12.00
CA ALA A 533 1.63 -4.04 -11.67
C ALA A 533 2.62 -4.85 -10.83
N ASP A 534 3.91 -4.59 -11.00
CA ASP A 534 4.97 -5.13 -10.16
C ASP A 534 5.69 -3.98 -9.46
N ALA A 535 6.19 -4.24 -8.25
CA ALA A 535 7.08 -3.31 -7.58
C ALA A 535 8.19 -4.04 -6.82
N VAL A 536 9.40 -3.51 -6.93
CA VAL A 536 10.58 -4.00 -6.21
C VAL A 536 11.16 -2.85 -5.41
N LEU A 537 11.14 -3.02 -4.09
CA LEU A 537 11.74 -2.11 -3.13
C LEU A 537 13.08 -2.68 -2.69
N THR A 538 14.17 -1.92 -2.90
CA THR A 538 15.51 -2.31 -2.46
C THR A 538 15.98 -1.37 -1.34
N ILE A 539 16.12 -1.92 -0.14
CA ILE A 539 16.50 -1.20 1.08
C ILE A 539 17.93 -1.60 1.47
N PRO A 540 18.87 -0.65 1.64
CA PRO A 540 20.19 -0.96 2.15
C PRO A 540 20.17 -1.62 3.53
N THR A 541 20.89 -2.73 3.68
CA THR A 541 20.86 -3.56 4.90
C THR A 541 21.33 -2.81 6.16
N PHE A 542 22.20 -1.81 6.03
CA PHE A 542 22.67 -1.00 7.16
C PHE A 542 21.62 -0.05 7.73
N LEU A 543 20.51 0.20 7.03
CA LEU A 543 19.37 0.96 7.59
C LEU A 543 18.55 0.13 8.58
N PHE A 544 18.76 -1.18 8.59
CA PHE A 544 18.05 -2.07 9.48
C PHE A 544 18.58 -1.94 10.92
N PRO A 545 17.73 -2.03 11.96
CA PRO A 545 18.17 -1.88 13.34
C PRO A 545 19.33 -2.81 13.69
N HIS A 546 20.27 -2.32 14.52
CA HIS A 546 21.45 -3.06 14.99
C HIS A 546 22.52 -3.38 13.92
N HIS A 547 22.43 -2.82 12.71
CA HIS A 547 23.40 -3.01 11.62
C HIS A 547 24.41 -1.85 11.47
N GLU A 548 24.63 -1.13 12.57
CA GLU A 548 25.43 0.10 12.65
C GLU A 548 26.91 -0.10 12.26
N HIS A 549 27.44 -1.30 12.50
CA HIS A 549 28.81 -1.69 12.11
C HIS A 549 29.08 -1.69 10.60
N ILE A 550 28.04 -1.67 9.76
CA ILE A 550 28.14 -1.66 8.28
C ILE A 550 27.86 -0.24 7.74
N PHE A 551 27.55 0.70 8.63
CA PHE A 551 27.14 2.05 8.24
C PHE A 551 28.29 2.79 7.55
N PRO A 552 28.04 3.47 6.41
CA PRO A 552 29.10 4.16 5.69
C PRO A 552 29.69 5.30 6.53
N LYS A 553 31.02 5.36 6.59
CA LYS A 553 31.73 6.49 7.23
C LYS A 553 31.41 7.78 6.49
N LYS A 554 31.34 8.89 7.24
CA LYS A 554 31.24 10.22 6.65
C LYS A 554 32.59 10.51 5.98
N LEU A 555 32.57 10.89 4.70
CA LEU A 555 33.80 11.26 3.99
C LEU A 555 34.35 12.57 4.55
N SER A 556 35.67 12.69 4.54
CA SER A 556 36.35 13.94 4.88
C SER A 556 36.23 14.95 3.72
N ASP A 557 36.36 16.24 4.04
CA ASP A 557 36.32 17.31 3.03
C ASP A 557 37.42 17.15 1.98
N PHE A 558 38.57 16.56 2.35
CA PHE A 558 39.66 16.25 1.45
C PHE A 558 39.28 15.17 0.42
N GLU A 559 38.68 14.06 0.88
CA GLU A 559 38.22 12.97 0.00
C GLU A 559 37.09 13.44 -0.93
N LEU A 560 36.22 14.33 -0.45
CA LEU A 560 35.18 14.96 -1.30
C LEU A 560 35.80 15.82 -2.40
N LEU A 561 36.87 16.56 -2.10
CA LEU A 561 37.59 17.40 -3.06
C LEU A 561 38.35 16.53 -4.08
N GLU A 562 38.98 15.44 -3.66
CA GLU A 562 39.65 14.48 -4.54
C GLU A 562 38.68 13.81 -5.53
N MET A 563 37.49 13.43 -5.06
CA MET A 563 36.44 12.93 -5.95
C MET A 563 35.94 14.00 -6.91
N GLU A 564 35.84 15.26 -6.45
CA GLU A 564 35.43 16.38 -7.30
C GLU A 564 36.46 16.66 -8.40
N SER A 565 37.75 16.64 -8.08
CA SER A 565 38.83 16.79 -9.07
C SER A 565 38.83 15.62 -10.05
N ALA A 566 38.71 14.37 -9.57
CA ALA A 566 38.65 13.19 -10.44
C ALA A 566 37.44 13.22 -11.40
N ILE A 567 36.30 13.74 -10.96
CA ILE A 567 35.11 13.92 -11.81
C ILE A 567 35.33 15.01 -12.85
N ASN A 568 36.02 16.10 -12.51
CA ASN A 568 36.28 17.20 -13.43
C ASN A 568 37.35 16.83 -14.47
N GLU A 569 38.28 15.96 -14.12
CA GLU A 569 39.29 15.40 -15.03
C GLU A 569 38.74 14.28 -15.93
N ALA A 570 37.64 13.63 -15.53
CA ALA A 570 37.00 12.58 -16.33
C ALA A 570 36.27 13.14 -17.57
N GLU A 571 36.33 12.39 -18.67
CA GLU A 571 35.61 12.71 -19.91
C GLU A 571 34.08 12.77 -19.68
N ALA A 572 33.41 13.60 -20.48
CA ALA A 572 31.97 13.86 -20.47
C ALA A 572 31.14 12.62 -20.88
N THR A 573 31.13 11.64 -19.98
CA THR A 573 30.46 10.35 -20.14
C THR A 573 29.25 10.27 -19.21
N PRO A 574 28.26 9.39 -19.48
CA PRO A 574 27.16 9.13 -18.54
C PRO A 574 27.63 8.70 -17.14
N ARG A 575 28.86 8.18 -17.04
CA ARG A 575 29.51 7.85 -15.78
C ARG A 575 29.86 9.09 -14.97
N GLN A 576 30.32 10.17 -15.61
CA GLN A 576 30.59 11.45 -14.94
C GLN A 576 29.33 12.03 -14.29
N ILE A 577 28.18 11.97 -14.99
CA ILE A 577 26.89 12.45 -14.45
C ILE A 577 26.46 11.63 -13.23
N LYS A 578 26.64 10.30 -13.28
CA LYS A 578 26.36 9.42 -12.13
C LYS A 578 27.29 9.73 -10.95
N ALA A 579 28.59 9.92 -11.22
CA ALA A 579 29.57 10.26 -10.21
C ALA A 579 29.30 11.63 -9.57
N ARG A 580 28.89 12.64 -10.35
CA ARG A 580 28.44 13.95 -9.83
C ARG A 580 27.24 13.81 -8.90
N LYS A 581 26.23 13.05 -9.31
CA LYS A 581 25.05 12.77 -8.47
C LYS A 581 25.44 12.02 -7.20
N GLU A 582 26.35 11.06 -7.27
CA GLU A 582 26.84 10.36 -6.09
C GLU A 582 27.60 11.32 -5.16
N LEU A 583 28.48 12.17 -5.70
CA LEU A 583 29.18 13.18 -4.93
C LEU A 583 28.20 14.13 -4.22
N GLU A 584 27.15 14.60 -4.89
CA GLU A 584 26.10 15.43 -4.26
C GLU A 584 25.38 14.71 -3.12
N LYS A 585 25.10 13.40 -3.26
CA LYS A 585 24.52 12.58 -2.18
C LYS A 585 25.49 12.44 -1.01
N ARG A 586 26.77 12.19 -1.29
CA ARG A 586 27.83 12.06 -0.27
C ARG A 586 28.05 13.39 0.47
N LYS A 587 28.04 14.52 -0.25
CA LYS A 587 28.10 15.87 0.35
C LYS A 587 26.94 16.13 1.30
N ARG A 588 25.73 15.67 0.95
CA ARG A 588 24.52 15.79 1.79
C ARG A 588 24.39 14.73 2.89
N ASP A 589 25.31 13.76 2.95
CA ASP A 589 25.23 12.60 3.87
C ASP A 589 23.88 11.85 3.74
N GLU A 590 23.50 11.56 2.50
CA GLU A 590 22.26 10.86 2.15
C GLU A 590 22.56 9.46 1.59
N THR A 591 21.72 8.49 1.94
CA THR A 591 21.63 7.21 1.23
C THR A 591 20.34 7.12 0.43
N SER A 592 20.24 6.19 -0.51
CA SER A 592 19.03 6.02 -1.32
C SER A 592 18.43 4.63 -1.18
N MET A 593 17.12 4.58 -0.98
CA MET A 593 16.30 3.38 -1.20
C MET A 593 15.86 3.37 -2.67
N HIS A 594 15.99 2.24 -3.36
CA HIS A 594 15.59 2.14 -4.76
C HIS A 594 14.19 1.56 -4.88
N ILE A 595 13.34 2.24 -5.65
CA ILE A 595 11.97 1.81 -5.96
C ILE A 595 11.92 1.58 -7.47
N ASN A 596 11.57 0.37 -7.86
CA ASN A 596 11.15 0.06 -9.23
C ASN A 596 9.67 -0.29 -9.16
N ALA A 597 8.83 0.39 -9.91
CA ALA A 597 7.41 0.07 -10.02
C ALA A 597 7.04 0.08 -11.50
N HIS A 598 6.51 -1.03 -12.02
CA HIS A 598 6.00 -1.10 -13.38
C HIS A 598 4.54 -1.51 -13.39
N ALA A 599 3.82 -1.00 -14.38
CA ALA A 599 2.46 -1.36 -14.68
C ALA A 599 2.44 -2.21 -15.95
N HIS A 600 1.65 -3.27 -15.94
CA HIS A 600 1.53 -4.20 -17.06
C HIS A 600 0.45 -3.72 -18.03
N LEU A 601 0.77 -3.74 -19.31
CA LEU A 601 -0.18 -3.50 -20.41
C LEU A 601 -0.87 -4.82 -20.79
N PRO A 602 -2.12 -4.80 -21.28
CA PRO A 602 -2.85 -3.66 -21.86
C PRO A 602 -3.51 -2.73 -20.84
N ALA A 603 -3.70 -1.47 -21.24
CA ALA A 603 -4.44 -0.48 -20.46
C ALA A 603 -5.74 -0.09 -21.17
N GLN A 604 -6.86 -0.11 -20.45
CA GLN A 604 -8.18 0.32 -20.94
C GLN A 604 -8.61 1.59 -20.22
N PHE A 605 -9.12 2.55 -20.98
CA PHE A 605 -9.55 3.86 -20.47
C PHE A 605 -10.96 4.18 -20.93
N HIS A 606 -11.82 4.59 -20.00
CA HIS A 606 -13.18 5.00 -20.31
C HIS A 606 -13.20 6.36 -21.04
N GLN A 607 -14.15 6.56 -21.95
CA GLN A 607 -14.24 7.78 -22.76
C GLN A 607 -14.39 9.05 -21.90
N ASP A 608 -15.05 8.96 -20.75
CA ASP A 608 -15.22 10.10 -19.82
C ASP A 608 -13.88 10.59 -19.28
N LEU A 609 -12.96 9.68 -18.95
CA LEU A 609 -11.60 10.06 -18.54
C LEU A 609 -10.85 10.73 -19.67
N LEU A 610 -10.98 10.21 -20.88
CA LEU A 610 -10.30 10.77 -22.05
C LEU A 610 -10.79 12.19 -22.35
N ASN A 611 -12.09 12.43 -22.19
CA ASN A 611 -12.69 13.75 -22.30
C ASN A 611 -12.17 14.70 -21.20
N PHE A 612 -12.02 14.21 -19.98
CA PHE A 612 -11.45 14.95 -18.85
C PHE A 612 -9.97 15.30 -19.08
N VAL A 613 -9.13 14.31 -19.45
CA VAL A 613 -7.71 14.52 -19.76
C VAL A 613 -7.55 15.51 -20.91
N ALA A 614 -8.36 15.39 -21.98
CA ALA A 614 -8.34 16.35 -23.07
C ALA A 614 -8.71 17.77 -22.62
N ALA A 615 -9.66 17.92 -21.68
CA ALA A 615 -10.02 19.21 -21.11
C ALA A 615 -8.87 19.81 -20.27
N ILE A 616 -8.17 18.99 -19.47
CA ILE A 616 -6.98 19.42 -18.72
C ILE A 616 -5.88 19.87 -19.66
N VAL A 617 -5.50 19.03 -20.65
CA VAL A 617 -4.45 19.37 -21.61
C VAL A 617 -4.78 20.66 -22.36
N LYS A 618 -6.06 20.87 -22.69
CA LYS A 618 -6.53 22.12 -23.28
C LYS A 618 -6.33 23.29 -22.31
N ALA A 619 -6.76 23.16 -21.07
CA ALA A 619 -6.60 24.21 -20.07
C ALA A 619 -5.13 24.56 -19.84
N THR A 620 -4.23 23.56 -19.75
CA THR A 620 -2.78 23.78 -19.62
C THR A 620 -2.25 24.59 -20.80
N LYS A 621 -2.60 24.20 -22.03
CA LYS A 621 -2.13 24.88 -23.24
C LYS A 621 -2.65 26.32 -23.35
N VAL A 622 -3.89 26.57 -22.93
CA VAL A 622 -4.46 27.93 -22.90
C VAL A 622 -3.71 28.79 -21.87
N ILE A 623 -3.46 28.27 -20.67
CA ILE A 623 -2.71 28.95 -19.62
C ILE A 623 -1.26 29.24 -20.07
N GLU A 624 -0.58 28.29 -20.71
CA GLU A 624 0.75 28.48 -21.29
C GLU A 624 0.75 29.59 -22.35
N SER A 625 -0.23 29.57 -23.27
CA SER A 625 -0.32 30.60 -24.31
C SER A 625 -0.64 31.99 -23.76
N ASP A 626 -1.43 32.09 -22.69
CA ASP A 626 -1.73 33.35 -22.03
C ASP A 626 -0.49 33.90 -21.32
N ARG A 627 0.27 33.02 -20.66
CA ARG A 627 1.56 33.39 -20.05
C ARG A 627 2.55 33.90 -21.10
N ASP A 628 2.69 33.20 -22.23
CA ASP A 628 3.55 33.64 -23.33
C ASP A 628 3.10 35.00 -23.89
N PHE A 629 1.79 35.27 -23.92
CA PHE A 629 1.25 36.54 -24.37
C PHE A 629 1.49 37.67 -23.36
N GLU A 630 1.36 37.40 -22.06
CA GLU A 630 1.72 38.34 -20.99
C GLU A 630 3.22 38.67 -21.02
N ASP A 631 4.09 37.66 -21.11
CA ASP A 631 5.54 37.84 -21.23
C ASP A 631 5.90 38.64 -22.50
N ALA A 632 5.23 38.38 -23.61
CA ALA A 632 5.38 39.16 -24.84
C ALA A 632 4.84 40.60 -24.72
N LYS A 633 3.77 40.82 -23.93
CA LYS A 633 3.22 42.16 -23.66
C LYS A 633 4.17 42.96 -22.77
N ILE A 634 4.71 42.34 -21.72
CA ILE A 634 5.72 42.93 -20.84
C ILE A 634 6.97 43.27 -21.64
N LEU A 635 7.47 42.37 -22.49
CA LEU A 635 8.60 42.66 -23.38
C LEU A 635 8.31 43.81 -24.37
N ARG A 636 7.09 43.93 -24.89
CA ARG A 636 6.69 45.05 -25.74
C ARG A 636 6.54 46.36 -24.97
N GLU A 637 6.07 46.32 -23.72
CA GLU A 637 5.98 47.48 -22.84
C GLU A 637 7.36 47.95 -22.40
N LEU A 638 8.26 47.04 -22.00
CA LEU A 638 9.67 47.32 -21.76
C LEU A 638 10.35 47.92 -22.99
N LYS A 639 10.05 47.40 -24.19
CA LYS A 639 10.57 47.95 -25.45
C LYS A 639 9.97 49.33 -25.79
N ARG A 640 8.71 49.60 -25.44
CA ARG A 640 8.09 50.94 -25.61
C ARG A 640 8.60 51.95 -24.60
N VAL A 641 8.81 51.54 -23.36
CA VAL A 641 9.43 52.37 -22.31
C VAL A 641 10.88 52.68 -22.68
N SER A 642 11.62 51.70 -23.22
CA SER A 642 12.96 51.91 -23.79
C SER A 642 12.98 52.82 -25.02
N ALA A 643 11.90 52.91 -25.81
CA ALA A 643 11.81 53.78 -26.98
C ALA A 643 11.31 55.21 -26.65
N ASN A 644 10.77 55.43 -25.44
CA ASN A 644 10.26 56.72 -24.98
C ASN A 644 11.21 57.43 -24.00
N MET A 645 12.36 56.84 -23.65
CA MET A 645 13.44 57.56 -22.96
C MET A 645 14.29 58.31 -23.99
N SER A 646 14.44 59.61 -23.80
CA SER A 646 15.37 60.46 -24.55
C SER A 646 16.83 60.00 -24.35
N ASP A 647 17.65 60.21 -25.37
CA ASP A 647 19.05 59.82 -25.56
C ASP A 647 20.08 60.33 -24.50
N SER A 648 19.64 60.75 -23.31
CA SER A 648 20.50 61.32 -22.27
C SER A 648 20.64 60.47 -20.99
N GLU A 649 20.04 59.29 -20.90
CA GLU A 649 20.18 58.41 -19.71
C GLU A 649 20.49 56.93 -20.04
N VAL A 650 21.06 56.66 -21.21
CA VAL A 650 21.42 55.29 -21.63
C VAL A 650 22.72 54.78 -20.95
N SER A 651 23.43 55.61 -20.18
CA SER A 651 24.69 55.23 -19.53
C SER A 651 24.57 54.78 -18.07
N SER A 652 23.40 54.89 -17.41
CA SER A 652 23.26 54.61 -15.97
C SER A 652 22.47 53.35 -15.59
N LEU A 653 21.88 52.63 -16.56
CA LEU A 653 21.15 51.37 -16.29
C LEU A 653 21.81 50.13 -16.90
N ALA A 654 22.90 50.29 -17.65
CA ALA A 654 23.72 49.17 -18.16
C ALA A 654 24.75 48.64 -17.14
N SER A 655 24.58 48.96 -15.87
CA SER A 655 25.37 48.38 -14.77
C SER A 655 24.43 47.95 -13.66
N VAL A 656 23.86 46.75 -13.78
CA VAL A 656 23.62 45.78 -12.70
C VAL A 656 23.02 44.52 -13.34
N ASN A 657 23.71 43.40 -13.13
CA ASN A 657 23.36 42.01 -13.47
C ASN A 657 23.68 41.48 -14.88
N THR A 658 24.96 41.59 -15.25
CA THR A 658 25.69 40.49 -15.90
C THR A 658 26.63 39.85 -14.88
N ASN A 659 26.28 38.63 -14.44
CA ASN A 659 27.09 37.53 -13.87
C ASN A 659 26.05 36.49 -13.39
N ASN A 660 25.84 35.30 -13.95
CA ASN A 660 26.73 34.41 -14.68
C ASN A 660 25.91 33.61 -15.73
N THR A 661 26.44 33.53 -16.95
CA THR A 661 26.40 32.27 -17.71
C THR A 661 27.63 32.26 -18.60
N GLU A 662 28.68 31.63 -18.11
CA GLU A 662 29.81 31.24 -18.93
C GLU A 662 29.40 30.10 -19.87
N ALA A 663 30.11 30.10 -20.98
CA ALA A 663 29.82 29.38 -22.19
C ALA A 663 30.08 27.87 -22.09
N SER A 664 29.35 27.13 -22.92
CA SER A 664 29.96 26.02 -23.66
C SER A 664 29.61 26.20 -25.13
N GLN A 665 30.58 26.74 -25.86
CA GLN A 665 30.64 26.71 -27.31
C GLN A 665 30.81 25.25 -27.74
N THR A 666 29.91 24.78 -28.61
CA THR A 666 30.21 23.70 -29.55
C THR A 666 30.51 24.34 -30.90
N THR A 667 31.77 24.22 -31.32
CA THR A 667 32.23 24.49 -32.67
C THR A 667 31.84 23.33 -33.57
N LEU A 668 31.16 23.59 -34.70
CA LEU A 668 31.40 22.87 -35.94
C LEU A 668 31.12 23.76 -37.15
N ASN A 669 32.15 23.86 -37.98
CA ASN A 669 32.17 24.43 -39.32
C ASN A 669 31.45 23.51 -40.32
N GLY A 670 30.84 24.09 -41.35
CA GLY A 670 30.82 23.50 -42.70
C GLY A 670 29.45 23.21 -43.33
N GLY A 671 29.21 23.79 -44.51
CA GLY A 671 28.61 23.01 -45.61
C GLY A 671 27.13 23.20 -45.96
N ASN A 672 26.78 24.37 -46.53
CA ASN A 672 26.06 24.49 -47.81
C ASN A 672 24.66 23.83 -48.04
N GLU A 673 23.70 23.89 -47.11
CA GLU A 673 22.29 23.51 -47.41
C GLU A 673 21.21 24.57 -47.08
N ASP A 674 21.57 25.79 -46.64
CA ASP A 674 20.57 26.76 -46.15
C ASP A 674 19.95 27.70 -47.20
N LYS A 675 20.30 27.57 -48.49
CA LYS A 675 19.82 28.50 -49.52
C LYS A 675 18.37 28.23 -49.99
N GLY A 676 17.89 26.98 -49.88
CA GLY A 676 16.52 26.60 -50.25
C GLY A 676 15.48 26.99 -49.18
N PHE A 677 15.81 26.82 -47.91
CA PHE A 677 14.88 27.05 -46.79
C PHE A 677 14.71 28.55 -46.47
N LYS A 678 15.78 29.35 -46.59
CA LYS A 678 15.68 30.83 -46.47
C LYS A 678 14.89 31.46 -47.61
N ALA A 679 14.98 30.93 -48.83
CA ALA A 679 14.19 31.42 -49.97
C ALA A 679 12.71 31.03 -49.85
N PHE A 680 12.41 29.85 -49.29
CA PHE A 680 11.06 29.42 -48.97
C PHE A 680 10.44 30.26 -47.85
N LEU A 681 11.16 30.51 -46.75
CA LEU A 681 10.71 31.38 -45.66
C LEU A 681 10.47 32.83 -46.13
N LYS A 682 11.30 33.36 -47.02
CA LYS A 682 11.13 34.72 -47.55
C LYS A 682 9.94 34.84 -48.52
N LYS A 683 9.57 33.76 -49.21
CA LYS A 683 8.41 33.69 -50.12
C LYS A 683 7.09 33.39 -49.38
N VAL A 684 7.15 32.68 -48.26
CA VAL A 684 6.02 32.48 -47.35
C VAL A 684 5.73 33.75 -46.54
N ASP A 685 6.74 34.49 -46.12
CA ASP A 685 6.58 35.77 -45.41
C ASP A 685 6.02 36.89 -46.31
N SER A 686 6.35 36.88 -47.61
CA SER A 686 5.76 37.81 -48.58
C SER A 686 4.34 37.41 -49.01
N GLY A 687 4.05 36.10 -49.11
CA GLY A 687 2.71 35.60 -49.43
C GLY A 687 1.69 35.80 -48.31
N PHE A 688 2.14 35.79 -47.04
CA PHE A 688 1.27 36.04 -45.89
C PHE A 688 1.01 37.53 -45.63
N LYS A 689 1.94 38.42 -46.02
CA LYS A 689 1.78 39.87 -45.87
C LYS A 689 0.74 40.46 -46.83
N GLU A 690 0.57 39.90 -48.02
CA GLU A 690 -0.34 40.45 -49.03
C GLU A 690 -1.78 39.90 -48.90
N ALA A 691 -1.95 38.71 -48.32
CA ALA A 691 -3.27 38.15 -47.97
C ALA A 691 -3.83 38.66 -46.62
N SER A 692 -3.04 39.40 -45.83
CA SER A 692 -3.43 39.88 -44.49
C SER A 692 -4.12 41.26 -44.51
N ASN A 693 -3.80 42.14 -45.45
CA ASN A 693 -4.27 43.53 -45.40
C ASN A 693 -5.73 43.74 -45.87
N LYS A 694 -6.38 42.78 -46.53
CA LYS A 694 -7.80 42.90 -46.98
C LYS A 694 -8.82 42.07 -46.19
N THR A 695 -8.39 41.23 -45.25
CA THR A 695 -9.25 40.36 -44.42
C THR A 695 -9.23 40.73 -42.92
N VAL A 696 -8.29 41.57 -42.49
CA VAL A 696 -8.06 41.90 -41.06
C VAL A 696 -9.07 42.90 -40.47
N VAL A 697 -9.87 43.60 -41.26
CA VAL A 697 -10.82 44.60 -40.72
C VAL A 697 -12.23 44.03 -40.49
N GLY A 698 -12.63 42.97 -41.22
CA GLY A 698 -13.96 42.34 -41.05
C GLY A 698 -14.01 41.17 -40.05
N MET A 699 -12.88 40.50 -39.77
CA MET A 699 -12.84 39.29 -38.91
C MET A 699 -12.41 39.55 -37.47
N ARG A 700 -12.14 40.80 -37.08
CA ARG A 700 -11.47 41.12 -35.80
C ARG A 700 -12.38 41.26 -34.58
N LYS A 701 -13.68 40.94 -34.67
CA LYS A 701 -14.58 41.15 -33.52
C LYS A 701 -15.50 39.99 -33.12
N ALA A 702 -15.49 38.83 -33.79
CA ALA A 702 -16.38 37.73 -33.37
C ALA A 702 -15.93 36.28 -33.63
N GLY A 703 -14.85 36.01 -34.40
CA GLY A 703 -14.60 34.65 -34.92
C GLY A 703 -13.24 33.99 -34.63
N GLN A 704 -12.25 34.70 -34.08
CA GLN A 704 -10.88 34.15 -33.98
C GLN A 704 -10.65 33.25 -32.76
N ASN A 705 -11.33 33.47 -31.63
CA ASN A 705 -11.12 32.61 -30.45
C ASN A 705 -11.85 31.27 -30.59
N THR A 706 -13.03 31.25 -31.22
CA THR A 706 -13.87 30.04 -31.34
C THR A 706 -13.34 29.04 -32.37
N VAL A 707 -12.80 29.51 -33.50
CA VAL A 707 -12.33 28.63 -34.59
C VAL A 707 -10.96 28.02 -34.31
N HIS A 708 -10.04 28.74 -33.65
CA HIS A 708 -8.76 28.18 -33.21
C HIS A 708 -8.91 27.23 -32.02
N ALA A 709 -9.82 27.51 -31.08
CA ALA A 709 -10.11 26.62 -29.96
C ALA A 709 -10.82 25.32 -30.40
N MET A 710 -11.79 25.37 -31.32
CA MET A 710 -12.49 24.17 -31.82
C MET A 710 -11.64 23.27 -32.71
N ALA A 711 -10.71 23.84 -33.50
CA ALA A 711 -9.79 23.05 -34.33
C ALA A 711 -8.76 22.31 -33.47
N ASN A 712 -8.30 22.90 -32.37
CA ASN A 712 -7.36 22.31 -31.42
C ASN A 712 -8.01 21.14 -30.64
N ASP A 713 -9.28 21.26 -30.25
CA ASP A 713 -10.02 20.21 -29.52
C ASP A 713 -10.14 18.91 -30.31
N ARG A 714 -10.48 18.99 -31.60
CA ARG A 714 -10.59 17.80 -32.47
C ARG A 714 -9.24 17.14 -32.69
N TRP A 715 -8.15 17.91 -32.71
CA TRP A 715 -6.81 17.37 -32.85
C TRP A 715 -6.33 16.67 -31.58
N ILE A 716 -6.51 17.29 -30.40
CA ILE A 716 -6.18 16.70 -29.09
C ILE A 716 -6.98 15.41 -28.87
N ALA A 717 -8.29 15.44 -29.10
CA ALA A 717 -9.14 14.24 -28.95
C ALA A 717 -8.74 13.11 -29.90
N ARG A 718 -8.33 13.43 -31.15
CA ARG A 718 -7.79 12.44 -32.09
C ARG A 718 -6.45 11.87 -31.65
N LEU A 719 -5.59 12.69 -31.04
CA LEU A 719 -4.29 12.26 -30.54
C LEU A 719 -4.46 11.33 -29.33
N VAL A 720 -5.24 11.75 -28.33
CA VAL A 720 -5.60 10.94 -27.16
C VAL A 720 -6.27 9.63 -27.58
N GLY A 721 -7.22 9.67 -28.51
CA GLY A 721 -7.88 8.48 -29.05
C GLY A 721 -6.95 7.53 -29.83
N LYS A 722 -5.90 8.05 -30.48
CA LYS A 722 -4.89 7.21 -31.15
C LYS A 722 -3.92 6.57 -30.17
N VAL A 723 -3.51 7.31 -29.12
CA VAL A 723 -2.59 6.81 -28.09
C VAL A 723 -3.27 5.72 -27.26
N THR A 724 -4.50 5.95 -26.82
CA THR A 724 -5.31 4.98 -26.05
C THR A 724 -5.54 3.68 -26.80
N ARG A 725 -5.97 3.73 -28.07
CA ARG A 725 -6.10 2.52 -28.91
C ARG A 725 -4.78 1.75 -29.10
N LYS A 726 -3.63 2.44 -29.01
CA LYS A 726 -2.32 1.78 -29.01
C LYS A 726 -2.03 1.15 -27.66
N LEU A 727 -2.35 1.80 -26.54
CA LEU A 727 -2.17 1.27 -25.18
C LEU A 727 -3.09 0.06 -24.90
N GLU A 728 -4.28 0.02 -25.49
CA GLU A 728 -5.20 -1.13 -25.41
C GLU A 728 -4.65 -2.38 -26.12
N LYS A 729 -3.77 -2.20 -27.12
CA LYS A 729 -3.19 -3.29 -27.91
C LYS A 729 -1.72 -3.54 -27.62
N ALA A 730 -1.07 -2.64 -26.87
CA ALA A 730 0.32 -2.74 -26.52
C ALA A 730 0.49 -3.86 -25.49
N GLN A 731 1.58 -4.61 -25.64
CA GLN A 731 2.05 -5.58 -24.65
C GLN A 731 3.40 -5.09 -24.16
N GLY A 732 3.62 -5.16 -22.86
CA GLY A 732 4.85 -4.71 -22.22
C GLY A 732 4.60 -4.07 -20.86
N GLU A 733 5.68 -3.58 -20.28
CA GLU A 733 5.70 -2.96 -18.95
C GLU A 733 6.03 -1.48 -19.12
N VAL A 734 5.32 -0.62 -18.41
CA VAL A 734 5.62 0.81 -18.33
C VAL A 734 5.81 1.14 -16.87
N GLY A 735 6.97 1.67 -16.51
CA GLY A 735 7.24 1.93 -15.12
C GLY A 735 8.26 2.99 -14.83
N TYR A 736 8.38 3.26 -13.55
CA TYR A 736 9.25 4.25 -12.97
C TYR A 736 10.29 3.55 -12.09
N SER A 737 11.55 3.92 -12.30
CA SER A 737 12.65 3.55 -11.42
C SER A 737 13.21 4.82 -10.81
N GLY A 738 13.23 4.89 -9.49
CA GLY A 738 13.64 6.08 -8.76
C GLY A 738 14.35 5.74 -7.45
N GLU A 739 15.08 6.73 -6.96
CA GLU A 739 15.76 6.69 -5.67
C GLU A 739 15.06 7.62 -4.69
N VAL A 740 14.73 7.10 -3.50
CA VAL A 740 14.21 7.91 -2.39
C VAL A 740 15.39 8.24 -1.48
N PRO A 741 15.77 9.53 -1.35
CA PRO A 741 16.87 9.93 -0.48
C PRO A 741 16.47 9.82 1.00
N ILE A 742 17.39 9.30 1.81
CA ILE A 742 17.27 9.10 3.25
C ILE A 742 18.46 9.79 3.89
N SER A 743 18.20 10.82 4.69
CA SER A 743 19.25 11.53 5.44
C SER A 743 19.83 10.62 6.53
N LEU A 744 21.16 10.45 6.52
CA LEU A 744 21.87 9.62 7.49
C LEU A 744 22.12 10.33 8.83
N ALA A 745 21.94 11.66 8.90
CA ALA A 745 22.26 12.45 10.08
C ALA A 745 21.53 11.95 11.34
N LYS A 746 20.21 11.69 11.23
CA LYS A 746 19.41 11.15 12.35
C LYS A 746 19.93 9.79 12.83
N TYR A 747 20.29 8.92 11.88
CA TYR A 747 20.81 7.59 12.18
C TYR A 747 22.17 7.68 12.88
N ARG A 748 23.09 8.52 12.40
CA ARG A 748 24.41 8.72 13.03
C ARG A 748 24.32 9.17 14.49
N VAL A 749 23.44 10.11 14.83
CA VAL A 749 23.23 10.58 16.21
C VAL A 749 22.74 9.47 17.14
N ILE A 750 21.84 8.61 16.65
CA ILE A 750 21.36 7.45 17.41
C ILE A 750 22.51 6.44 17.60
N HIS A 751 23.34 6.24 16.58
CA HIS A 751 24.45 5.30 16.58
C HIS A 751 25.60 5.70 17.52
N GLU A 752 25.89 7.00 17.70
CA GLU A 752 26.97 7.47 18.59
C GLU A 752 26.78 7.01 20.05
N PHE A 753 25.54 6.79 20.50
CA PHE A 753 25.26 6.26 21.85
C PHE A 753 25.32 4.73 21.97
N GLU A 754 25.24 3.98 20.87
CA GLU A 754 25.14 2.50 20.87
C GLU A 754 26.43 1.79 20.39
N GLN A 755 27.49 2.54 20.04
CA GLN A 755 28.76 1.96 19.57
C GLN A 755 29.31 0.87 20.53
N LYS A 756 29.55 -0.31 19.94
CA LYS A 756 29.97 -1.51 20.67
C LYS A 756 31.40 -1.42 21.19
N LEU A 757 31.54 -1.84 22.44
CA LEU A 757 32.61 -2.75 22.89
C LEU A 757 32.51 -4.07 22.11
N LEU A 758 33.22 -4.16 20.99
CA LEU A 758 34.05 -5.30 20.58
C LEU A 758 35.04 -4.73 19.55
N PRO A 759 36.33 -5.11 19.66
CA PRO A 759 37.47 -4.43 19.02
C PRO A 759 37.43 -4.43 17.49
#